data_AF-A0A5B1CM80-F1
#
_entry.id   AF-A0A5B1CM80-F1
#
_cell.length_a   1.000
_cell.length_b   1.000
_cell.length_c   1.000
_cell.angle_alpha   90.00
_cell.angle_beta   90.00
_cell.angle_gamma   90.00
#
_symmetry.space_group_name_H-M   'P 1'
#
loop_
_entity.id
_entity.type
_entity.pdbx_description
1 polymer ?
#
loop_
_entity_poly.entity_id
_entity_poly.type
_entity_poly.pdbx_seq_one_letter_code
_entity_poly.pdbx_strand_id
1 'polypeptide(L)'
;MASFRVAPAVVDVSYPLSHNHRKTMKNLKRSRSRKRRVCFESLEDRRLLAAVTGFTDDFELGNWFNNQVIDNGITSISPASGPAQQATFGYELELDSGGFSQQQTVNFLTSAASAGTVSLDYQFSGNSRFFRAGAQFDTVSGDDATTIVDETTNGGFSFSGSATIDARQGEEFGFRIGGGNSDTNRNILGNLTVTNIVFDFDNTIVVDSGTDIDDGDITPGNVSLREAVRMVNEVGYIDTITFDDSLAGSTITLTEGDLRITSSITVQGPGADQLTISGGGQSRIFNEVGNGVRIITINDVTLADGNSPSGGGGALFSNGGNATFNRVVMTGNRSQNNGTAVVVGFGRLTINDSAIINNLTAGIGAVRVQESITAITNTTISGNNSRGISLFSSGVSRADSLSLTNVTIANNAGDAIEIVANAGTVLFEYQNTIFADDGSGNGNGAERFSARGNSLEGLTITSLGHNLVQQTPTGNAAHDAATGDLRDVGALLAPLADNGGPTPTHSLREGSLAIDAGSNALAVDSNGDPLLSDQRGEGFARISGGTADIGAFELDNSGPQVESIVINNGDVQRSTVQQITVGFSEIVATRASDFLLENLDSGSNITPEVSTQDINGKTIATLTFSGDGIFGGSLSDGNYRLTVLDTVSDASGNTLDTDGVAGENATDEFFRLYGDASGDGTVGLQDFASFRSVFGNADAALDFDNDGVVGLTDFAAFRSNFGKSA
;
A
#
# COMPACT_ATOMS: atom_id res chain seq x y z
N MET A 1 37.58 -2.03 61.86
CA MET A 1 37.79 -3.47 62.14
C MET A 1 38.28 -4.15 60.85
N ALA A 2 38.78 -5.39 60.95
CA ALA A 2 39.54 -6.15 59.93
C ALA A 2 38.77 -6.49 58.61
N SER A 3 39.36 -7.08 57.54
CA SER A 3 40.68 -6.94 56.84
C SER A 3 40.92 -8.15 55.88
N PHE A 4 41.47 -7.92 54.66
CA PHE A 4 42.14 -8.91 53.76
C PHE A 4 41.24 -10.06 53.17
N ARG A 5 41.58 -10.82 52.10
CA ARG A 5 42.87 -11.07 51.38
C ARG A 5 42.72 -11.51 49.89
N VAL A 6 43.84 -11.36 49.18
CA VAL A 6 44.24 -11.69 47.78
C VAL A 6 44.27 -13.19 47.40
N ALA A 7 44.09 -13.54 46.10
CA ALA A 7 44.88 -14.50 45.26
C ALA A 7 44.03 -15.04 44.05
N PRO A 8 44.61 -15.42 42.87
CA PRO A 8 45.62 -16.49 42.70
C PRO A 8 46.90 -16.10 41.92
N ALA A 9 47.88 -17.02 41.92
CA ALA A 9 49.18 -16.92 41.22
C ALA A 9 49.68 -18.33 40.81
N VAL A 10 50.92 -18.42 40.29
CA VAL A 10 51.67 -19.59 39.72
C VAL A 10 51.46 -19.71 38.19
N VAL A 11 52.41 -19.51 37.26
CA VAL A 11 53.90 -19.52 37.17
C VAL A 11 54.54 -20.87 36.81
N ASP A 12 55.04 -20.98 35.57
CA ASP A 12 56.36 -21.51 35.14
C ASP A 12 56.55 -21.06 33.67
N VAL A 13 57.52 -20.25 33.22
CA VAL A 13 59.00 -20.25 33.29
C VAL A 13 59.68 -21.33 32.43
N SER A 14 60.19 -20.93 31.26
CA SER A 14 61.51 -21.35 30.73
C SER A 14 61.96 -20.50 29.53
N TYR A 15 63.20 -19.99 29.62
CA TYR A 15 63.97 -19.23 28.60
C TYR A 15 64.83 -20.22 27.74
N PRO A 16 65.67 -19.84 26.73
CA PRO A 16 66.22 -18.50 26.44
C PRO A 16 66.35 -18.05 24.96
N LEU A 17 66.71 -16.78 24.79
CA LEU A 17 67.30 -16.18 23.58
C LEU A 17 68.84 -16.29 23.57
N SER A 18 69.47 -16.35 22.39
CA SER A 18 70.81 -15.79 22.16
C SER A 18 70.93 -15.33 20.70
N HIS A 19 71.19 -14.03 20.44
CA HIS A 19 72.45 -13.48 19.88
C HIS A 19 72.88 -14.11 18.51
N ASN A 20 73.28 -13.37 17.46
CA ASN A 20 74.02 -12.11 17.47
C ASN A 20 74.16 -11.41 16.08
N HIS A 21 74.39 -10.08 16.09
CA HIS A 21 75.29 -9.30 15.20
C HIS A 21 74.97 -8.82 13.73
N ARG A 22 74.99 -7.47 13.61
CA ARG A 22 75.60 -6.56 12.59
C ARG A 22 75.05 -6.34 11.15
N LYS A 23 74.51 -5.12 10.97
CA LYS A 23 74.85 -4.06 9.97
C LYS A 23 75.63 -4.43 8.68
N THR A 24 75.12 -4.05 7.49
CA THR A 24 75.53 -2.83 6.74
C THR A 24 74.80 -2.67 5.38
N MET A 25 74.67 -1.41 4.90
CA MET A 25 74.17 -1.06 3.56
C MET A 25 75.27 -1.10 2.50
N LYS A 26 74.95 -1.47 1.24
CA LYS A 26 75.26 -0.64 0.04
C LYS A 26 74.61 -1.15 -1.25
N ASN A 27 74.34 -0.21 -2.16
CA ASN A 27 73.59 -0.39 -3.41
C ASN A 27 74.46 -0.71 -4.64
N LEU A 28 73.75 -1.07 -5.73
CA LEU A 28 74.13 -1.02 -7.15
C LEU A 28 75.02 -2.14 -7.76
N LYS A 29 74.39 -2.99 -8.58
CA LYS A 29 74.63 -3.01 -10.05
C LYS A 29 73.48 -3.72 -10.80
N ARG A 30 72.91 -3.05 -11.81
CA ARG A 30 71.95 -3.64 -12.75
C ARG A 30 72.70 -4.41 -13.84
N SER A 31 72.23 -5.62 -14.18
CA SER A 31 72.40 -6.21 -15.51
C SER A 31 71.14 -7.01 -15.88
N ARG A 32 70.82 -7.08 -17.18
CA ARG A 32 69.54 -7.57 -17.71
C ARG A 32 69.65 -9.04 -18.15
N SER A 33 68.63 -9.87 -17.90
CA SER A 33 68.02 -10.72 -18.96
C SER A 33 66.75 -11.45 -18.49
N ARG A 34 65.86 -11.68 -19.45
CA ARG A 34 64.50 -12.24 -19.36
C ARG A 34 64.43 -13.68 -18.83
N LYS A 35 63.42 -13.97 -17.99
CA LYS A 35 62.24 -14.81 -18.36
C LYS A 35 61.18 -14.73 -17.25
N ARG A 36 59.90 -14.60 -17.62
CA ARG A 36 58.78 -14.69 -16.67
C ARG A 36 58.64 -16.14 -16.20
N ARG A 37 58.80 -16.37 -14.90
CA ARG A 37 58.09 -17.42 -14.15
C ARG A 37 57.31 -16.70 -13.06
N VAL A 38 55.99 -16.75 -13.13
CA VAL A 38 55.15 -16.50 -11.96
C VAL A 38 55.19 -17.80 -11.19
N CYS A 39 55.76 -17.80 -9.98
CA CYS A 39 55.54 -18.91 -9.06
C CYS A 39 54.12 -18.80 -8.51
N PHE A 40 53.47 -19.95 -8.34
CA PHE A 40 52.29 -20.05 -7.51
C PHE A 40 52.68 -19.70 -6.07
N GLU A 41 51.99 -18.74 -5.46
CA GLU A 41 51.83 -18.68 -4.01
C GLU A 41 50.48 -19.34 -3.66
N SER A 42 50.41 -19.97 -2.49
CA SER A 42 49.32 -20.87 -2.09
C SER A 42 48.00 -20.11 -1.85
N LEU A 43 46.90 -20.69 -2.35
CA LEU A 43 45.54 -20.16 -2.25
C LEU A 43 44.85 -20.51 -0.91
N GLU A 44 45.55 -20.46 0.22
CA GLU A 44 44.98 -20.84 1.53
C GLU A 44 44.51 -19.66 2.40
N ASP A 45 44.89 -18.41 2.09
CA ASP A 45 44.49 -17.24 2.89
C ASP A 45 43.76 -16.17 2.05
N ARG A 46 42.43 -16.35 1.91
CA ARG A 46 41.47 -15.28 1.56
C ARG A 46 40.14 -15.44 2.29
N ARG A 47 40.15 -15.41 3.63
CA ARG A 47 38.95 -15.01 4.39
C ARG A 47 38.75 -13.50 4.24
N LEU A 48 37.99 -13.11 3.22
CA LEU A 48 37.59 -11.72 3.00
C LEU A 48 36.53 -11.34 4.03
N LEU A 49 36.90 -10.48 4.97
CA LEU A 49 35.98 -9.69 5.76
C LEU A 49 35.32 -8.66 4.85
N ALA A 50 33.98 -8.69 4.76
CA ALA A 50 33.16 -7.63 4.21
C ALA A 50 32.15 -7.20 5.29
N ALA A 51 32.07 -5.90 5.57
CA ALA A 51 31.09 -5.36 6.50
C ALA A 51 29.73 -5.22 5.80
N VAL A 52 28.65 -5.44 6.54
CA VAL A 52 27.27 -5.43 6.04
C VAL A 52 26.62 -4.08 6.31
N THR A 53 25.96 -3.52 5.29
CA THR A 53 25.02 -2.39 5.43
C THR A 53 23.78 -2.65 4.58
N GLY A 54 22.67 -3.00 5.24
CA GLY A 54 21.27 -2.79 4.82
C GLY A 54 20.75 -3.50 3.56
N PHE A 55 19.74 -4.35 3.73
CA PHE A 55 18.72 -4.68 2.73
C PHE A 55 17.37 -4.95 3.42
N THR A 56 16.30 -5.06 2.63
CA THR A 56 14.89 -5.09 3.02
C THR A 56 14.15 -6.22 2.28
N ASP A 57 13.55 -7.14 3.04
CA ASP A 57 12.24 -7.80 2.84
C ASP A 57 12.04 -8.89 1.73
N ASP A 58 11.14 -9.90 1.80
CA ASP A 58 10.53 -10.67 2.94
C ASP A 58 9.93 -12.06 2.47
N PHE A 59 10.02 -13.15 3.28
CA PHE A 59 9.85 -14.66 3.14
C PHE A 59 11.09 -15.54 3.57
N GLU A 60 10.97 -16.62 4.36
CA GLU A 60 12.14 -17.48 4.76
C GLU A 60 12.27 -18.83 4.01
N LEU A 61 13.49 -19.23 3.59
CA LEU A 61 13.79 -20.60 3.09
C LEU A 61 14.08 -21.56 4.27
N GLY A 62 13.04 -22.04 4.95
CA GLY A 62 13.18 -22.76 6.24
C GLY A 62 13.97 -24.08 6.26
N ASN A 63 14.08 -24.81 5.14
CA ASN A 63 14.58 -26.21 5.14
C ASN A 63 15.99 -26.42 4.57
N TRP A 64 16.65 -25.39 4.03
CA TRP A 64 18.04 -25.49 3.57
C TRP A 64 18.93 -24.62 4.46
N PHE A 65 19.91 -25.24 5.13
CA PHE A 65 20.79 -24.54 6.07
C PHE A 65 22.12 -24.12 5.41
N ASN A 66 22.71 -23.03 5.90
CA ASN A 66 23.99 -22.53 5.40
C ASN A 66 25.16 -23.46 5.80
N ASN A 67 25.99 -23.85 4.84
CA ASN A 67 27.09 -24.82 4.96
C ASN A 67 26.65 -26.27 5.18
N GLN A 68 25.45 -26.65 4.75
CA GLN A 68 25.05 -28.05 4.72
C GLN A 68 25.82 -28.78 3.60
N VAL A 69 26.55 -29.83 3.99
CA VAL A 69 27.13 -30.78 3.03
C VAL A 69 26.06 -31.83 2.74
N ILE A 70 25.56 -31.81 1.51
CA ILE A 70 24.75 -32.89 0.92
C ILE A 70 25.72 -33.78 0.13
N ASP A 71 25.39 -35.02 -0.24
CA ASP A 71 26.32 -35.97 -0.87
C ASP A 71 27.11 -35.33 -2.04
N ASN A 72 28.41 -35.07 -1.81
CA ASN A 72 29.33 -34.36 -2.73
C ASN A 72 28.90 -32.95 -3.20
N GLY A 73 28.11 -32.24 -2.39
CA GLY A 73 27.68 -30.85 -2.60
C GLY A 73 27.83 -29.97 -1.36
N ILE A 74 27.86 -28.65 -1.53
CA ILE A 74 27.95 -27.66 -0.45
C ILE A 74 26.92 -26.56 -0.69
N THR A 75 25.94 -26.42 0.21
CA THR A 75 25.05 -25.25 0.18
C THR A 75 25.75 -24.04 0.79
N SER A 76 25.69 -22.90 0.11
CA SER A 76 26.01 -21.60 0.69
C SER A 76 24.80 -20.68 0.53
N ILE A 77 24.19 -20.33 1.65
CA ILE A 77 23.03 -19.45 1.69
C ILE A 77 23.52 -18.19 2.38
N SER A 78 23.26 -17.05 1.75
CA SER A 78 23.70 -15.74 2.24
C SER A 78 22.51 -14.94 2.77
N PRO A 79 21.95 -15.27 3.95
CA PRO A 79 20.96 -14.41 4.56
C PRO A 79 21.63 -13.13 5.06
N ALA A 80 21.15 -11.98 4.61
CA ALA A 80 21.37 -10.70 5.28
C ALA A 80 20.15 -10.35 6.18
N SER A 81 18.94 -10.63 5.69
CA SER A 81 17.65 -10.63 6.42
C SER A 81 16.54 -11.08 5.46
N GLY A 82 15.53 -11.81 5.96
CA GLY A 82 14.42 -12.33 5.14
C GLY A 82 14.91 -13.26 4.00
N PRO A 83 14.30 -13.17 2.81
CA PRO A 83 14.80 -13.54 1.50
C PRO A 83 16.09 -14.30 1.41
N ALA A 84 16.01 -15.62 1.27
CA ALA A 84 16.79 -16.18 0.17
C ALA A 84 16.06 -15.93 -1.17
N GLN A 85 15.92 -14.64 -1.52
CA GLN A 85 15.73 -14.18 -2.91
C GLN A 85 16.93 -14.57 -3.77
N GLN A 86 18.02 -15.05 -3.14
CA GLN A 86 19.12 -15.74 -3.77
C GLN A 86 19.62 -16.90 -2.90
N ALA A 87 19.80 -18.08 -3.49
CA ALA A 87 20.49 -19.21 -2.86
C ALA A 87 21.55 -19.78 -3.81
N THR A 88 22.73 -20.18 -3.29
CA THR A 88 23.82 -20.72 -4.13
C THR A 88 24.24 -22.12 -3.70
N PHE A 89 24.00 -23.07 -4.59
CA PHE A 89 24.33 -24.49 -4.44
C PHE A 89 25.65 -24.76 -5.15
N GLY A 90 26.74 -24.85 -4.38
CA GLY A 90 28.04 -25.28 -4.87
C GLY A 90 28.11 -26.80 -4.94
N TYR A 91 28.85 -27.33 -5.91
CA TYR A 91 29.14 -28.77 -5.97
C TYR A 91 30.59 -29.05 -6.33
N GLU A 92 31.14 -30.12 -5.74
CA GLU A 92 32.44 -30.69 -6.10
C GLU A 92 32.28 -32.20 -6.30
N LEU A 93 32.20 -32.62 -7.56
CA LEU A 93 31.99 -34.02 -7.93
C LEU A 93 33.32 -34.64 -8.37
N GLU A 94 33.72 -35.75 -7.74
CA GLU A 94 34.84 -36.59 -8.17
C GLU A 94 34.37 -37.74 -9.06
N LEU A 95 34.67 -37.64 -10.36
CA LEU A 95 34.35 -38.65 -11.37
C LEU A 95 35.22 -39.92 -11.20
N ASP A 96 34.62 -41.09 -11.39
CA ASP A 96 35.29 -42.39 -11.16
C ASP A 96 36.57 -42.61 -11.98
N SER A 97 36.67 -42.02 -13.18
CA SER A 97 37.87 -42.10 -14.02
C SER A 97 38.04 -40.88 -14.93
N GLY A 98 39.28 -40.60 -15.33
CA GLY A 98 39.59 -39.56 -16.30
C GLY A 98 39.50 -40.07 -17.74
N GLY A 99 38.74 -39.37 -18.58
CA GLY A 99 38.32 -39.81 -19.91
C GLY A 99 36.81 -40.01 -19.99
N PHE A 100 36.27 -39.98 -21.21
CA PHE A 100 34.84 -39.79 -21.51
C PHE A 100 33.91 -40.88 -20.92
N SER A 101 33.51 -40.76 -19.65
CA SER A 101 32.48 -41.61 -19.04
C SER A 101 31.76 -40.94 -17.87
N GLN A 102 30.43 -40.81 -18.03
CA GLN A 102 29.41 -40.48 -17.02
C GLN A 102 29.30 -38.99 -16.62
N GLN A 103 28.12 -38.41 -16.87
CA GLN A 103 27.62 -37.27 -16.09
C GLN A 103 27.43 -37.76 -14.65
N GLN A 104 27.91 -36.98 -13.69
CA GLN A 104 27.52 -37.11 -12.28
C GLN A 104 26.69 -35.91 -11.89
N THR A 105 25.74 -36.12 -10.99
CA THR A 105 24.85 -35.09 -10.46
C THR A 105 24.69 -35.25 -8.95
N VAL A 106 24.52 -34.12 -8.26
CA VAL A 106 24.09 -34.05 -6.87
C VAL A 106 22.66 -33.54 -6.81
N ASN A 107 21.86 -34.10 -5.90
CA ASN A 107 20.50 -33.69 -5.62
C ASN A 107 20.49 -32.67 -4.47
N PHE A 108 19.74 -31.58 -4.63
CA PHE A 108 19.42 -30.59 -3.60
C PHE A 108 17.89 -30.59 -3.46
N LEU A 109 17.37 -31.43 -2.57
CA LEU A 109 15.94 -31.67 -2.40
C LEU A 109 15.46 -31.24 -1.01
N THR A 110 14.16 -31.04 -0.87
CA THR A 110 13.42 -30.84 0.38
C THR A 110 12.01 -31.41 0.21
N SER A 111 11.35 -31.82 1.29
CA SER A 111 9.95 -32.27 1.22
C SER A 111 8.99 -31.09 1.10
N ALA A 112 7.98 -31.23 0.22
CA ALA A 112 6.77 -30.41 0.22
C ALA A 112 5.71 -31.05 1.11
N ALA A 113 4.88 -30.24 1.76
CA ALA A 113 3.82 -30.71 2.67
C ALA A 113 2.41 -30.20 2.31
N SER A 114 2.33 -29.33 1.32
CA SER A 114 1.16 -28.96 0.54
C SER A 114 1.51 -29.09 -0.94
N ALA A 115 0.51 -29.04 -1.82
CA ALA A 115 0.74 -28.98 -3.27
C ALA A 115 0.79 -27.52 -3.73
N GLY A 116 1.66 -27.21 -4.68
CA GLY A 116 1.87 -25.83 -5.14
C GLY A 116 2.96 -25.71 -6.19
N THR A 117 3.27 -24.50 -6.62
CA THR A 117 4.33 -24.23 -7.60
C THR A 117 5.48 -23.43 -6.99
N VAL A 118 6.70 -23.68 -7.46
CA VAL A 118 7.89 -22.93 -7.07
C VAL A 118 8.53 -22.36 -8.34
N SER A 119 8.40 -21.06 -8.56
CA SER A 119 9.00 -20.37 -9.71
C SER A 119 10.27 -19.64 -9.29
N LEU A 120 11.27 -19.57 -10.17
CA LEU A 120 12.55 -18.90 -9.90
C LEU A 120 13.30 -18.54 -11.19
N ASP A 121 14.20 -17.58 -11.06
CA ASP A 121 15.31 -17.37 -11.99
C ASP A 121 16.54 -18.19 -11.56
N TYR A 122 17.43 -18.50 -12.50
CA TYR A 122 18.67 -19.21 -12.21
C TYR A 122 19.87 -18.66 -13.00
N GLN A 123 21.05 -18.85 -12.43
CA GLN A 123 22.35 -18.73 -13.03
C GLN A 123 23.18 -19.99 -12.68
N PHE A 124 23.31 -20.90 -13.64
CA PHE A 124 24.03 -22.16 -13.48
C PHE A 124 25.41 -22.07 -14.15
N SER A 125 26.49 -22.28 -13.39
CA SER A 125 27.85 -22.10 -13.88
C SER A 125 28.80 -23.20 -13.40
N GLY A 126 29.85 -23.45 -14.18
CA GLY A 126 30.86 -24.45 -13.85
C GLY A 126 32.19 -24.17 -14.53
N ASN A 127 33.28 -24.64 -13.92
CA ASN A 127 34.65 -24.38 -14.40
C ASN A 127 35.38 -25.68 -14.69
N SER A 128 35.39 -26.09 -15.97
CA SER A 128 36.39 -27.03 -16.48
C SER A 128 37.56 -26.27 -17.08
N ARG A 129 38.78 -26.66 -16.70
CA ARG A 129 40.00 -26.00 -17.17
C ARG A 129 40.34 -26.31 -18.63
N PHE A 130 39.87 -27.43 -19.19
CA PHE A 130 40.22 -27.88 -20.55
C PHE A 130 39.06 -28.60 -21.28
N PHE A 131 39.38 -29.21 -22.43
CA PHE A 131 38.47 -29.62 -23.52
C PHE A 131 37.26 -30.49 -23.11
N ARG A 132 36.05 -30.10 -23.59
CA ARG A 132 34.74 -30.78 -23.42
C ARG A 132 34.27 -31.04 -21.98
N ALA A 133 33.46 -30.11 -21.48
CA ALA A 133 32.68 -30.25 -20.25
C ALA A 133 31.18 -30.41 -20.57
N GLY A 134 30.51 -31.31 -19.89
CA GLY A 134 29.05 -31.42 -19.87
C GLY A 134 28.47 -30.67 -18.68
N ALA A 135 27.35 -29.99 -18.86
CA ALA A 135 26.63 -29.24 -17.84
C ALA A 135 25.19 -29.78 -17.76
N GLN A 136 24.75 -30.19 -16.57
CA GLN A 136 23.39 -30.69 -16.35
C GLN A 136 22.72 -29.94 -15.20
N PHE A 137 21.49 -29.47 -15.45
CA PHE A 137 20.59 -28.91 -14.45
C PHE A 137 19.15 -29.36 -14.76
N ASP A 138 18.55 -30.09 -13.81
CA ASP A 138 17.15 -30.48 -13.82
C ASP A 138 16.43 -29.87 -12.59
N THR A 139 15.16 -29.49 -12.74
CA THR A 139 14.24 -29.37 -11.59
C THR A 139 13.67 -30.76 -11.27
N VAL A 140 13.30 -30.99 -10.01
CA VAL A 140 12.83 -32.30 -9.51
C VAL A 140 11.56 -32.11 -8.70
N SER A 141 10.57 -32.99 -8.89
CA SER A 141 9.37 -33.11 -8.06
C SER A 141 8.91 -34.57 -7.98
N GLY A 142 8.94 -35.14 -6.78
CA GLY A 142 8.81 -36.58 -6.57
C GLY A 142 9.86 -37.35 -7.34
N ASP A 143 9.42 -38.40 -8.03
CA ASP A 143 10.25 -39.19 -8.95
C ASP A 143 10.47 -38.50 -10.31
N ASP A 144 9.77 -37.39 -10.61
CA ASP A 144 9.86 -36.68 -11.89
C ASP A 144 11.02 -35.68 -11.89
N ALA A 145 11.71 -35.58 -13.03
CA ALA A 145 12.76 -34.58 -13.25
C ALA A 145 12.61 -33.92 -14.63
N THR A 146 12.68 -32.59 -14.66
CA THR A 146 12.55 -31.76 -15.86
C THR A 146 13.89 -31.11 -16.18
N THR A 147 14.54 -31.53 -17.26
CA THR A 147 15.82 -30.97 -17.69
C THR A 147 15.68 -29.54 -18.19
N ILE A 148 16.41 -28.62 -17.54
CA ILE A 148 16.50 -27.20 -17.86
C ILE A 148 17.76 -26.91 -18.70
N VAL A 149 18.87 -27.61 -18.39
CA VAL A 149 20.13 -27.56 -19.14
C VAL A 149 20.72 -28.96 -19.28
N ASP A 150 21.00 -29.39 -20.51
CA ASP A 150 21.88 -30.53 -20.82
C ASP A 150 22.75 -30.14 -22.03
N GLU A 151 23.95 -29.63 -21.76
CA GLU A 151 24.79 -28.97 -22.78
C GLU A 151 26.26 -29.38 -22.69
N THR A 152 26.94 -29.43 -23.85
CA THR A 152 28.38 -29.74 -23.93
C THR A 152 29.20 -28.56 -24.43
N THR A 153 30.02 -27.99 -23.56
CA THR A 153 30.82 -26.79 -23.82
C THR A 153 32.33 -27.10 -23.90
N ASN A 154 33.14 -26.14 -24.39
CA ASN A 154 34.60 -26.27 -24.41
C ASN A 154 35.25 -25.32 -23.38
N GLY A 155 35.33 -25.78 -22.13
CA GLY A 155 35.90 -25.04 -21.00
C GLY A 155 34.87 -24.84 -19.89
N GLY A 156 34.91 -23.70 -19.20
CA GLY A 156 33.85 -23.30 -18.27
C GLY A 156 32.54 -22.94 -18.99
N PHE A 157 31.43 -23.05 -18.27
CA PHE A 157 30.08 -22.77 -18.74
C PHE A 157 29.33 -21.82 -17.80
N SER A 158 28.33 -21.13 -18.35
CA SER A 158 27.39 -20.29 -17.61
C SER A 158 26.09 -20.21 -18.42
N PHE A 159 24.98 -20.58 -17.78
CA PHE A 159 23.62 -20.54 -18.31
C PHE A 159 22.75 -19.75 -17.35
N SER A 160 21.67 -19.16 -17.86
CA SER A 160 20.70 -18.44 -17.04
C SER A 160 19.33 -18.43 -17.72
N GLY A 161 18.27 -18.39 -16.92
CA GLY A 161 16.89 -18.35 -17.37
C GLY A 161 15.95 -18.43 -16.17
N SER A 162 14.72 -18.86 -16.39
CA SER A 162 13.76 -19.18 -15.33
C SER A 162 13.37 -20.66 -15.35
N ALA A 163 12.85 -21.15 -14.23
CA ALA A 163 12.33 -22.50 -14.06
C ALA A 163 11.16 -22.51 -13.07
N THR A 164 10.29 -23.52 -13.20
CA THR A 164 9.18 -23.77 -12.27
C THR A 164 9.22 -25.23 -11.82
N ILE A 165 8.79 -25.49 -10.58
CA ILE A 165 8.68 -26.81 -9.97
C ILE A 165 7.25 -26.99 -9.45
N ASP A 166 6.51 -27.97 -9.97
CA ASP A 166 5.18 -28.32 -9.47
C ASP A 166 5.33 -29.28 -8.28
N ALA A 167 5.47 -28.74 -7.07
CA ALA A 167 5.69 -29.49 -5.86
C ALA A 167 4.40 -30.18 -5.38
N ARG A 168 4.48 -31.47 -5.02
CA ARG A 168 3.33 -32.27 -4.57
C ARG A 168 3.39 -32.51 -3.06
N GLN A 169 2.23 -32.46 -2.41
CA GLN A 169 2.10 -32.74 -0.97
C GLN A 169 2.69 -34.10 -0.60
N GLY A 170 3.69 -34.10 0.30
CA GLY A 170 4.36 -35.28 0.81
C GLY A 170 5.53 -35.79 -0.04
N GLU A 171 5.81 -35.19 -1.20
CA GLU A 171 6.91 -35.58 -2.10
C GLU A 171 8.14 -34.66 -1.93
N GLU A 172 9.32 -35.13 -2.33
CA GLU A 172 10.53 -34.29 -2.37
C GLU A 172 10.57 -33.44 -3.65
N PHE A 173 11.00 -32.19 -3.54
CA PHE A 173 11.19 -31.29 -4.69
C PHE A 173 12.51 -30.52 -4.57
N GLY A 174 12.99 -29.97 -5.69
CA GLY A 174 14.20 -29.12 -5.72
C GLY A 174 14.98 -29.27 -7.01
N PHE A 175 16.30 -29.46 -6.89
CA PHE A 175 17.23 -29.44 -8.03
C PHE A 175 18.08 -30.69 -8.12
N ARG A 176 18.49 -31.02 -9.35
CA ARG A 176 19.58 -31.94 -9.65
C ARG A 176 20.58 -31.20 -10.53
N ILE A 177 21.81 -31.02 -10.06
CA ILE A 177 22.86 -30.31 -10.80
C ILE A 177 24.16 -31.10 -10.87
N GLY A 178 24.91 -30.89 -11.95
CA GLY A 178 26.21 -31.51 -12.09
C GLY A 178 26.77 -31.40 -13.51
N GLY A 179 27.46 -32.44 -13.94
CA GLY A 179 28.10 -32.44 -15.25
C GLY A 179 29.05 -33.60 -15.49
N GLY A 180 29.79 -33.50 -16.59
CA GLY A 180 30.83 -34.45 -16.99
C GLY A 180 32.10 -33.73 -17.46
N ASN A 181 33.25 -34.39 -17.38
CA ASN A 181 34.53 -33.86 -17.85
C ASN A 181 35.26 -34.94 -18.68
N SER A 182 35.92 -34.53 -19.76
CA SER A 182 36.56 -35.43 -20.71
C SER A 182 38.07 -35.60 -20.48
N ASP A 183 38.64 -34.98 -19.45
CA ASP A 183 40.09 -34.95 -19.19
C ASP A 183 40.55 -35.84 -18.01
N THR A 184 41.82 -35.72 -17.61
CA THR A 184 42.43 -36.54 -16.55
C THR A 184 42.20 -36.01 -15.13
N ASN A 185 41.59 -34.83 -14.97
CA ASN A 185 41.21 -34.27 -13.68
C ASN A 185 39.80 -34.76 -13.32
N ARG A 186 39.68 -35.46 -12.20
CA ARG A 186 38.42 -36.09 -11.78
C ARG A 186 37.40 -35.10 -11.22
N ASN A 187 37.81 -33.88 -10.85
CA ASN A 187 36.93 -32.95 -10.15
C ASN A 187 36.23 -31.97 -11.12
N ILE A 188 34.90 -31.85 -11.00
CA ILE A 188 34.11 -30.75 -11.56
C ILE A 188 33.66 -29.83 -10.43
N LEU A 189 33.81 -28.53 -10.63
CA LEU A 189 33.40 -27.48 -9.71
C LEU A 189 32.39 -26.56 -10.39
N GLY A 190 31.27 -26.30 -9.73
CA GLY A 190 30.25 -25.38 -10.23
C GLY A 190 29.31 -24.86 -9.14
N ASN A 191 28.48 -23.90 -9.54
CA ASN A 191 27.48 -23.26 -8.69
C ASN A 191 26.17 -23.13 -9.48
N LEU A 192 25.05 -23.54 -8.89
CA LEU A 192 23.73 -23.04 -9.25
C LEU A 192 23.38 -21.90 -8.29
N THR A 193 23.26 -20.68 -8.80
CA THR A 193 22.67 -19.57 -8.06
C THR A 193 21.23 -19.42 -8.54
N VAL A 194 20.23 -19.64 -7.70
CA VAL A 194 18.83 -19.31 -8.01
C VAL A 194 18.50 -17.93 -7.45
N THR A 195 17.59 -17.21 -8.10
CA THR A 195 17.09 -15.90 -7.69
C THR A 195 15.58 -15.78 -7.88
N ASN A 196 14.94 -14.73 -7.34
CA ASN A 196 13.52 -14.42 -7.57
C ASN A 196 12.59 -15.62 -7.28
N ILE A 197 12.86 -16.34 -6.19
CA ILE A 197 12.10 -17.55 -5.84
C ILE A 197 10.71 -17.13 -5.31
N VAL A 198 9.66 -17.66 -5.93
CA VAL A 198 8.25 -17.47 -5.56
C VAL A 198 7.67 -18.84 -5.23
N PHE A 199 7.09 -18.98 -4.05
CA PHE A 199 6.35 -20.18 -3.61
C PHE A 199 4.85 -19.88 -3.65
N ASP A 200 4.12 -20.65 -4.44
CA ASP A 200 2.66 -20.58 -4.60
C ASP A 200 2.07 -21.91 -4.12
N PHE A 201 1.99 -22.05 -2.80
CA PHE A 201 1.36 -23.16 -2.10
C PHE A 201 0.09 -22.65 -1.42
N ASP A 202 -1.03 -23.39 -1.50
CA ASP A 202 -2.23 -23.06 -0.72
C ASP A 202 -2.00 -23.45 0.75
N ASN A 203 -1.45 -22.48 1.48
CA ASN A 203 -0.95 -22.60 2.84
C ASN A 203 -1.81 -21.78 3.81
N THR A 204 -3.13 -21.94 3.66
CA THR A 204 -4.15 -21.25 4.46
C THR A 204 -4.68 -22.14 5.59
N ILE A 205 -4.70 -21.65 6.83
CA ILE A 205 -5.48 -22.24 7.92
C ILE A 205 -6.73 -21.41 8.15
N VAL A 206 -7.90 -22.04 8.11
CA VAL A 206 -9.17 -21.41 8.50
C VAL A 206 -9.42 -21.65 9.98
N VAL A 207 -9.57 -20.58 10.75
CA VAL A 207 -10.07 -20.62 12.13
C VAL A 207 -11.59 -20.66 12.07
N ASP A 208 -12.20 -21.72 12.60
CA ASP A 208 -13.65 -21.94 12.59
C ASP A 208 -14.26 -22.06 14.00
N SER A 209 -13.44 -21.85 15.05
CA SER A 209 -13.89 -21.70 16.43
C SER A 209 -13.48 -20.37 17.06
N GLY A 210 -14.43 -19.74 17.75
CA GLY A 210 -14.20 -18.53 18.56
C GLY A 210 -13.61 -18.78 19.94
N THR A 211 -13.27 -20.04 20.28
CA THR A 211 -12.60 -20.40 21.54
C THR A 211 -11.12 -20.04 21.51
N ASP A 212 -10.51 -19.89 22.69
CA ASP A 212 -9.06 -19.81 22.86
C ASP A 212 -8.57 -21.02 23.66
N ILE A 213 -8.44 -22.15 22.98
CA ILE A 213 -7.92 -23.42 23.52
C ILE A 213 -6.93 -24.03 22.54
N ASP A 214 -5.95 -24.78 23.03
CA ASP A 214 -5.05 -25.63 22.23
C ASP A 214 -5.12 -27.06 22.78
N ASP A 215 -6.08 -27.84 22.29
CA ASP A 215 -6.25 -29.25 22.67
C ASP A 215 -5.86 -30.23 21.54
N GLY A 216 -5.66 -29.71 20.33
CA GLY A 216 -5.22 -30.45 19.15
C GLY A 216 -6.35 -30.99 18.30
N ASP A 217 -7.62 -30.67 18.60
CA ASP A 217 -8.78 -31.08 17.80
C ASP A 217 -8.99 -30.16 16.58
N ILE A 218 -8.13 -30.34 15.56
CA ILE A 218 -8.22 -29.63 14.28
C ILE A 218 -9.37 -30.14 13.37
N THR A 219 -10.46 -30.66 13.94
CA THR A 219 -11.65 -31.05 13.15
C THR A 219 -12.55 -29.84 12.84
N PRO A 220 -13.33 -29.86 11.75
CA PRO A 220 -14.15 -28.72 11.36
C PRO A 220 -15.14 -28.27 12.45
N GLY A 221 -15.08 -26.98 12.78
CA GLY A 221 -15.83 -26.31 13.85
C GLY A 221 -15.10 -26.24 15.19
N ASN A 222 -13.84 -26.67 15.27
CA ASN A 222 -13.04 -26.67 16.49
C ASN A 222 -11.71 -25.91 16.38
N VAL A 223 -11.24 -25.59 15.16
CA VAL A 223 -9.91 -24.97 14.93
C VAL A 223 -9.88 -23.58 15.55
N SER A 224 -9.11 -23.43 16.62
CA SER A 224 -8.94 -22.15 17.30
C SER A 224 -7.85 -21.28 16.66
N LEU A 225 -7.88 -19.96 16.91
CA LEU A 225 -6.79 -19.06 16.52
C LEU A 225 -5.45 -19.46 17.19
N ARG A 226 -5.48 -20.03 18.40
CA ARG A 226 -4.27 -20.48 19.10
C ARG A 226 -3.65 -21.70 18.43
N GLU A 227 -4.48 -22.64 17.98
CA GLU A 227 -4.05 -23.83 17.25
C GLU A 227 -3.51 -23.47 15.87
N ALA A 228 -4.19 -22.57 15.16
CA ALA A 228 -3.71 -22.06 13.87
C ALA A 228 -2.33 -21.39 14.01
N VAL A 229 -2.13 -20.55 15.03
CA VAL A 229 -0.82 -19.96 15.35
C VAL A 229 0.22 -21.04 15.74
N ARG A 230 -0.16 -22.08 16.50
CA ARG A 230 0.75 -23.20 16.80
C ARG A 230 1.15 -23.96 15.53
N MET A 231 0.23 -24.21 14.62
CA MET A 231 0.51 -24.88 13.34
C MET A 231 1.48 -24.06 12.49
N VAL A 232 1.25 -22.75 12.32
CA VAL A 232 2.21 -21.83 11.67
C VAL A 232 3.61 -21.95 12.28
N ASN A 233 3.69 -21.95 13.61
CA ASN A 233 4.94 -22.06 14.38
C ASN A 233 5.67 -23.41 14.23
N GLU A 234 4.94 -24.51 14.19
CA GLU A 234 5.51 -25.87 14.04
C GLU A 234 5.95 -26.16 12.61
N VAL A 235 5.24 -25.60 11.64
CA VAL A 235 5.33 -25.99 10.22
C VAL A 235 6.29 -25.09 9.45
N GLY A 236 6.33 -23.77 9.71
CA GLY A 236 7.36 -22.87 9.19
C GLY A 236 7.29 -22.51 7.70
N TYR A 237 6.24 -22.95 7.01
CA TYR A 237 5.85 -22.53 5.65
C TYR A 237 4.34 -22.35 5.50
N ILE A 238 3.57 -22.44 6.61
CA ILE A 238 2.18 -21.99 6.62
C ILE A 238 2.22 -20.54 7.04
N ASP A 239 1.83 -19.64 6.12
CA ASP A 239 2.04 -18.21 6.30
C ASP A 239 0.73 -17.42 6.37
N THR A 240 -0.44 -18.03 6.22
CA THR A 240 -1.74 -17.32 6.28
C THR A 240 -2.77 -18.03 7.17
N ILE A 241 -3.34 -17.27 8.11
CA ILE A 241 -4.53 -17.63 8.89
C ILE A 241 -5.70 -16.76 8.41
N THR A 242 -6.82 -17.40 8.07
CA THR A 242 -8.12 -16.78 7.78
C THR A 242 -9.16 -17.24 8.81
N PHE A 243 -10.39 -16.72 8.70
CA PHE A 243 -11.49 -17.05 9.61
C PHE A 243 -12.72 -17.47 8.80
N ASP A 244 -13.49 -18.42 9.32
CA ASP A 244 -14.78 -18.83 8.75
C ASP A 244 -15.83 -17.71 8.93
N ASP A 245 -16.74 -17.58 7.96
CA ASP A 245 -17.81 -16.57 7.95
C ASP A 245 -18.69 -16.60 9.23
N SER A 246 -18.78 -17.75 9.91
CA SER A 246 -19.50 -17.88 11.19
C SER A 246 -18.89 -17.08 12.35
N LEU A 247 -17.65 -16.58 12.20
CA LEU A 247 -16.98 -15.71 13.16
C LEU A 247 -17.19 -14.20 12.88
N ALA A 248 -17.93 -13.84 11.83
CA ALA A 248 -18.31 -12.45 11.58
C ALA A 248 -19.18 -11.86 12.71
N GLY A 249 -18.87 -10.62 13.11
CA GLY A 249 -19.42 -9.94 14.29
C GLY A 249 -18.94 -10.48 15.65
N SER A 250 -17.94 -11.37 15.69
CA SER A 250 -17.52 -12.06 16.93
C SER A 250 -16.30 -11.46 17.62
N THR A 251 -16.00 -11.97 18.83
CA THR A 251 -14.80 -11.62 19.59
C THR A 251 -14.10 -12.87 20.10
N ILE A 252 -12.91 -13.15 19.58
CA ILE A 252 -12.00 -14.19 20.09
C ILE A 252 -11.27 -13.59 21.29
N THR A 253 -11.61 -14.04 22.50
CA THR A 253 -10.97 -13.56 23.73
C THR A 253 -9.89 -14.53 24.17
N LEU A 254 -8.65 -14.06 24.27
CA LEU A 254 -7.53 -14.86 24.75
C LEU A 254 -7.65 -15.13 26.26
N THR A 255 -7.63 -16.40 26.63
CA THR A 255 -7.73 -16.91 28.01
C THR A 255 -6.48 -17.67 28.46
N GLU A 256 -5.68 -18.21 27.53
CA GLU A 256 -4.45 -18.97 27.85
C GLU A 256 -3.15 -18.14 27.76
N GLY A 257 -3.26 -16.85 27.46
CA GLY A 257 -2.13 -15.91 27.40
C GLY A 257 -1.87 -15.37 25.99
N ASP A 258 -0.65 -14.87 25.75
CA ASP A 258 -0.30 -14.31 24.44
C ASP A 258 -0.24 -15.37 23.31
N LEU A 259 -0.57 -14.93 22.09
CA LEU A 259 -0.30 -15.67 20.86
C LEU A 259 1.18 -15.48 20.55
N ARG A 260 1.95 -16.54 20.81
CA ARG A 260 3.40 -16.57 20.64
C ARG A 260 3.71 -16.77 19.16
N ILE A 261 4.42 -15.83 18.56
CA ILE A 261 4.88 -15.91 17.17
C ILE A 261 6.32 -16.43 17.19
N THR A 262 6.54 -17.60 16.60
CA THR A 262 7.88 -18.22 16.41
C THR A 262 8.26 -18.48 14.96
N SER A 263 7.35 -18.30 14.01
CA SER A 263 7.57 -18.28 12.56
C SER A 263 6.99 -16.98 11.95
N SER A 264 7.22 -16.71 10.67
CA SER A 264 6.49 -15.63 9.97
C SER A 264 5.01 -15.97 9.86
N ILE A 265 4.15 -14.96 9.78
CA ILE A 265 2.68 -15.13 9.85
C ILE A 265 1.93 -13.96 9.21
N THR A 266 0.86 -14.28 8.50
CA THR A 266 -0.21 -13.38 8.07
C THR A 266 -1.51 -13.78 8.78
N VAL A 267 -2.19 -12.81 9.38
CA VAL A 267 -3.55 -12.98 9.91
C VAL A 267 -4.47 -12.10 9.09
N GLN A 268 -5.38 -12.72 8.33
CA GLN A 268 -6.32 -12.06 7.43
C GLN A 268 -7.74 -12.19 7.99
N GLY A 269 -8.23 -11.12 8.61
CA GLY A 269 -9.60 -11.06 9.10
C GLY A 269 -10.66 -10.81 8.01
N PRO A 270 -11.95 -10.93 8.37
CA PRO A 270 -13.08 -10.61 7.50
C PRO A 270 -13.44 -9.11 7.46
N GLY A 271 -12.79 -8.27 8.28
CA GLY A 271 -13.11 -6.85 8.46
C GLY A 271 -12.85 -6.43 9.92
N ALA A 272 -12.32 -5.23 10.15
CA ALA A 272 -12.01 -4.80 11.52
C ALA A 272 -13.28 -4.54 12.36
N ASP A 273 -14.38 -4.16 11.72
CA ASP A 273 -15.74 -4.12 12.28
C ASP A 273 -16.36 -5.52 12.44
N GLN A 274 -15.84 -6.54 11.73
CA GLN A 274 -16.36 -7.91 11.70
C GLN A 274 -15.66 -8.87 12.68
N LEU A 275 -14.41 -8.65 13.07
CA LEU A 275 -13.72 -9.55 14.01
C LEU A 275 -12.83 -8.82 15.00
N THR A 276 -13.05 -9.09 16.29
CA THR A 276 -12.16 -8.64 17.37
C THR A 276 -11.32 -9.80 17.92
N ILE A 277 -10.00 -9.63 17.94
CA ILE A 277 -9.07 -10.45 18.72
C ILE A 277 -8.75 -9.67 20.00
N SER A 278 -9.21 -10.16 21.15
CA SER A 278 -9.11 -9.46 22.44
C SER A 278 -8.14 -10.15 23.40
N GLY A 279 -7.23 -9.39 24.01
CA GLY A 279 -6.39 -9.88 25.12
C GLY A 279 -7.13 -10.00 26.47
N GLY A 280 -8.44 -9.71 26.51
CA GLY A 280 -9.29 -9.81 27.70
C GLY A 280 -8.87 -8.93 28.89
N GLY A 281 -7.97 -7.96 28.67
CA GLY A 281 -7.28 -7.23 29.72
C GLY A 281 -6.28 -8.08 30.54
N GLN A 282 -6.04 -9.34 30.19
CA GLN A 282 -5.22 -10.29 30.96
C GLN A 282 -3.84 -10.53 30.34
N SER A 283 -3.74 -10.60 29.02
CA SER A 283 -2.50 -10.86 28.30
C SER A 283 -2.28 -9.87 27.17
N ARG A 284 -1.06 -9.84 26.63
CA ARG A 284 -0.80 -9.28 25.30
C ARG A 284 -1.55 -10.11 24.25
N ILE A 285 -1.80 -9.53 23.09
CA ILE A 285 -2.40 -10.27 21.97
C ILE A 285 -1.30 -11.06 21.25
N PHE A 286 -0.39 -10.38 20.55
CA PHE A 286 0.71 -10.99 19.81
C PHE A 286 2.08 -10.72 20.45
N ASN A 287 2.92 -11.75 20.46
CA ASN A 287 4.24 -11.72 21.10
C ASN A 287 5.27 -12.48 20.26
N GLU A 288 6.16 -11.77 19.57
CA GLU A 288 7.30 -12.38 18.90
C GLU A 288 8.28 -12.94 19.93
N VAL A 289 8.66 -14.22 19.80
CA VAL A 289 9.64 -14.84 20.70
C VAL A 289 10.69 -15.64 19.95
N GLY A 290 11.96 -15.37 20.23
CA GLY A 290 13.11 -16.08 19.66
C GLY A 290 14.22 -15.13 19.23
N ASN A 291 15.17 -15.66 18.47
CA ASN A 291 16.15 -14.87 17.73
C ASN A 291 15.89 -15.12 16.25
N GLY A 292 15.67 -14.07 15.46
CA GLY A 292 15.33 -14.15 14.03
C GLY A 292 14.79 -12.80 13.55
N VAL A 293 14.55 -12.67 12.25
CA VAL A 293 13.78 -11.57 11.65
C VAL A 293 12.58 -12.21 10.99
N ARG A 294 11.38 -11.96 11.53
CA ARG A 294 10.13 -12.54 11.05
C ARG A 294 9.24 -11.50 10.41
N ILE A 295 8.22 -11.95 9.70
CA ILE A 295 7.18 -11.10 9.13
C ILE A 295 5.90 -11.35 9.89
N ILE A 296 5.23 -10.27 10.31
CA ILE A 296 3.98 -10.30 11.06
C ILE A 296 3.01 -9.38 10.33
N THR A 297 2.23 -9.93 9.41
CA THR A 297 1.19 -9.19 8.68
C THR A 297 -0.15 -9.41 9.37
N ILE A 298 -0.86 -8.34 9.69
CA ILE A 298 -2.19 -8.41 10.32
C ILE A 298 -3.11 -7.47 9.56
N ASN A 299 -4.17 -8.03 8.99
CA ASN A 299 -5.12 -7.34 8.13
C ASN A 299 -6.54 -7.48 8.68
N ASP A 300 -7.36 -6.44 8.52
CA ASP A 300 -8.82 -6.52 8.57
C ASP A 300 -9.38 -7.12 9.89
N VAL A 301 -8.81 -6.72 11.03
CA VAL A 301 -9.25 -7.11 12.39
C VAL A 301 -9.20 -5.95 13.37
N THR A 302 -10.01 -6.01 14.43
CA THR A 302 -9.79 -5.23 15.65
C THR A 302 -8.87 -5.99 16.62
N LEU A 303 -7.83 -5.32 17.13
CA LEU A 303 -6.94 -5.78 18.19
C LEU A 303 -7.28 -5.02 19.50
N ALA A 304 -7.99 -5.69 20.40
CA ALA A 304 -8.59 -5.08 21.59
C ALA A 304 -7.98 -5.55 22.92
N ASP A 305 -8.02 -4.67 23.93
CA ASP A 305 -7.80 -5.00 25.35
C ASP A 305 -6.51 -5.79 25.69
N GLY A 306 -5.49 -5.75 24.82
CA GLY A 306 -4.20 -6.37 25.07
C GLY A 306 -3.48 -5.69 26.24
N ASN A 307 -2.95 -6.45 27.19
CA ASN A 307 -2.34 -5.93 28.41
C ASN A 307 -0.90 -6.43 28.60
N SER A 308 0.08 -5.51 28.70
CA SER A 308 1.42 -5.83 29.18
C SER A 308 1.72 -5.20 30.56
N PRO A 309 1.65 -5.99 31.66
CA PRO A 309 2.06 -5.52 32.99
C PRO A 309 3.57 -5.27 33.11
N SER A 310 4.40 -5.99 32.35
CA SER A 310 5.87 -5.93 32.44
C SER A 310 6.53 -4.90 31.50
N GLY A 311 5.75 -4.17 30.70
CA GLY A 311 6.26 -3.28 29.63
C GLY A 311 6.32 -3.95 28.26
N GLY A 312 6.58 -3.17 27.22
CA GLY A 312 6.41 -3.60 25.81
C GLY A 312 5.07 -3.13 25.24
N GLY A 313 4.61 -3.77 24.16
CA GLY A 313 3.32 -3.47 23.53
C GLY A 313 2.19 -4.34 24.08
N GLY A 314 1.01 -3.76 24.29
CA GLY A 314 -0.21 -4.49 24.69
C GLY A 314 -0.83 -5.31 23.56
N ALA A 315 -0.92 -4.75 22.36
CA ALA A 315 -1.41 -5.44 21.16
C ALA A 315 -0.30 -6.31 20.54
N LEU A 316 0.82 -5.70 20.15
CA LEU A 316 1.98 -6.40 19.58
C LEU A 316 3.27 -6.00 20.29
N PHE A 317 4.08 -7.01 20.63
CA PHE A 317 5.49 -6.85 20.92
C PHE A 317 6.34 -7.64 19.90
N SER A 318 7.14 -6.93 19.11
CA SER A 318 8.17 -7.43 18.21
C SER A 318 9.55 -6.89 18.62
N ASN A 319 10.60 -7.71 18.48
CA ASN A 319 11.98 -7.40 18.84
C ASN A 319 12.95 -8.02 17.82
N GLY A 320 12.81 -7.61 16.57
CA GLY A 320 13.60 -8.07 15.42
C GLY A 320 12.74 -8.26 14.18
N GLY A 321 11.47 -8.65 14.34
CA GLY A 321 10.54 -8.84 13.25
C GLY A 321 10.02 -7.56 12.60
N ASN A 322 9.73 -7.66 11.30
CA ASN A 322 8.96 -6.71 10.52
C ASN A 322 7.46 -6.94 10.79
N ALA A 323 6.71 -5.87 11.06
CA ALA A 323 5.27 -5.94 11.25
C ALA A 323 4.53 -5.00 10.29
N THR A 324 3.46 -5.49 9.68
CA THR A 324 2.60 -4.74 8.76
C THR A 324 1.16 -4.82 9.25
N PHE A 325 0.50 -3.68 9.38
CA PHE A 325 -0.91 -3.58 9.73
C PHE A 325 -1.68 -2.88 8.61
N ASN A 326 -2.68 -3.54 8.04
CA ASN A 326 -3.54 -2.95 7.00
C ASN A 326 -4.99 -3.01 7.46
N ARG A 327 -5.69 -1.86 7.51
CA ARG A 327 -7.11 -1.79 7.91
C ARG A 327 -7.37 -2.43 9.28
N VAL A 328 -6.51 -2.13 10.25
CA VAL A 328 -6.60 -2.66 11.63
C VAL A 328 -7.04 -1.58 12.61
N VAL A 329 -7.94 -1.92 13.53
CA VAL A 329 -8.27 -1.06 14.67
C VAL A 329 -7.54 -1.55 15.91
N MET A 330 -6.70 -0.73 16.53
CA MET A 330 -6.00 -1.06 17.77
C MET A 330 -6.56 -0.22 18.91
N THR A 331 -7.34 -0.83 19.81
CA THR A 331 -8.10 -0.10 20.82
C THR A 331 -8.10 -0.72 22.21
N GLY A 332 -8.21 0.10 23.25
CA GLY A 332 -8.23 -0.34 24.66
C GLY A 332 -6.92 -0.97 25.16
N ASN A 333 -5.90 -1.13 24.31
CA ASN A 333 -4.67 -1.83 24.67
C ASN A 333 -3.89 -1.05 25.73
N ARG A 334 -3.39 -1.78 26.71
CA ARG A 334 -2.77 -1.27 27.94
C ARG A 334 -1.34 -1.76 28.06
N SER A 335 -0.46 -0.87 28.52
CA SER A 335 0.79 -1.30 29.11
C SER A 335 1.15 -0.46 30.32
N GLN A 336 1.72 -1.12 31.32
CA GLN A 336 2.34 -0.49 32.47
C GLN A 336 3.85 -0.24 32.19
N ASN A 337 4.58 0.31 33.16
CA ASN A 337 6.04 0.41 33.15
C ASN A 337 6.64 1.01 31.87
N ASN A 338 6.08 2.11 31.37
CA ASN A 338 6.53 2.80 30.15
C ASN A 338 6.44 1.91 28.88
N GLY A 339 5.35 1.16 28.72
CA GLY A 339 5.03 0.49 27.44
C GLY A 339 3.96 1.21 26.63
N THR A 340 3.56 0.59 25.52
CA THR A 340 2.71 1.18 24.46
C THR A 340 1.64 0.18 23.98
N ALA A 341 0.86 0.52 22.94
CA ALA A 341 -0.06 -0.43 22.30
C ALA A 341 0.73 -1.35 21.37
N VAL A 342 1.58 -0.76 20.51
CA VAL A 342 2.50 -1.47 19.62
C VAL A 342 3.95 -1.10 19.93
N VAL A 343 4.82 -2.11 20.00
CA VAL A 343 6.28 -1.97 19.93
C VAL A 343 6.80 -2.87 18.82
N VAL A 344 7.53 -2.28 17.89
CA VAL A 344 8.48 -2.99 17.02
C VAL A 344 9.86 -2.45 17.32
N GLY A 345 10.71 -3.28 17.95
CA GLY A 345 12.12 -2.97 18.16
C GLY A 345 12.99 -3.57 17.06
N PHE A 346 14.00 -2.83 16.58
CA PHE A 346 15.07 -3.29 15.69
C PHE A 346 14.66 -3.73 14.25
N GLY A 347 13.37 -3.92 13.96
CA GLY A 347 12.79 -4.31 12.67
C GLY A 347 12.15 -3.16 11.88
N ARG A 348 11.16 -3.48 11.04
CA ARG A 348 10.33 -2.52 10.28
C ARG A 348 8.87 -2.51 10.78
N LEU A 349 8.21 -1.36 10.75
CA LEU A 349 6.79 -1.23 11.07
C LEU A 349 6.07 -0.44 9.98
N THR A 350 5.11 -1.08 9.32
CA THR A 350 4.24 -0.45 8.32
C THR A 350 2.81 -0.44 8.85
N ILE A 351 2.13 0.70 8.75
CA ILE A 351 0.72 0.85 9.19
C ILE A 351 -0.05 1.61 8.11
N ASN A 352 -1.04 0.97 7.50
CA ASN A 352 -1.86 1.51 6.42
C ASN A 352 -3.34 1.45 6.78
N ASP A 353 -4.12 2.47 6.41
CA ASP A 353 -5.59 2.48 6.45
C ASP A 353 -6.19 2.14 7.84
N SER A 354 -5.44 2.42 8.91
CA SER A 354 -5.66 1.86 10.25
C SER A 354 -6.03 2.92 11.29
N ALA A 355 -6.59 2.47 12.43
CA ALA A 355 -6.96 3.34 13.54
C ALA A 355 -6.30 2.88 14.85
N ILE A 356 -5.43 3.71 15.43
CA ILE A 356 -4.73 3.45 16.70
C ILE A 356 -5.34 4.34 17.78
N ILE A 357 -6.38 3.85 18.45
CA ILE A 357 -7.34 4.71 19.16
C ILE A 357 -7.60 4.29 20.61
N ASN A 358 -7.80 5.26 21.50
CA ASN A 358 -8.23 5.01 22.89
C ASN A 358 -7.35 4.03 23.72
N ASN A 359 -6.07 3.88 23.38
CA ASN A 359 -5.17 2.99 24.11
C ASN A 359 -4.74 3.58 25.47
N LEU A 360 -4.54 2.71 26.46
CA LEU A 360 -4.42 3.04 27.88
C LEU A 360 -2.98 2.83 28.40
N THR A 361 -2.02 3.48 27.74
CA THR A 361 -0.59 3.18 27.88
C THR A 361 0.15 4.20 28.75
N ALA A 362 1.02 3.72 29.64
CA ALA A 362 1.69 4.57 30.63
C ALA A 362 2.85 5.39 30.04
N GLY A 363 2.55 6.48 29.34
CA GLY A 363 3.46 7.62 29.21
C GLY A 363 4.70 7.47 28.31
N ILE A 364 4.71 6.52 27.36
CA ILE A 364 5.58 6.60 26.17
C ILE A 364 4.77 7.10 24.98
N GLY A 365 3.85 6.29 24.44
CA GLY A 365 2.99 6.60 23.30
C GLY A 365 2.03 5.45 22.99
N ALA A 366 1.19 5.60 21.98
CA ALA A 366 0.39 4.50 21.44
C ALA A 366 1.28 3.59 20.57
N VAL A 367 2.10 4.19 19.72
CA VAL A 367 3.14 3.52 18.93
C VAL A 367 4.53 3.86 19.47
N ARG A 368 5.43 2.86 19.48
CA ARG A 368 6.85 3.07 19.76
C ARG A 368 7.71 2.62 18.59
N VAL A 369 8.50 3.57 18.09
CA VAL A 369 9.59 3.35 17.12
C VAL A 369 10.88 3.21 17.94
N GLN A 370 11.57 2.08 17.85
CA GLN A 370 12.84 1.86 18.56
C GLN A 370 13.85 1.08 17.70
N GLU A 371 14.90 1.77 17.28
CA GLU A 371 15.96 1.29 16.39
C GLU A 371 15.39 0.67 15.09
N SER A 372 14.29 1.26 14.62
CA SER A 372 13.39 0.72 13.60
C SER A 372 13.11 1.72 12.48
N ILE A 373 12.73 1.20 11.31
CA ILE A 373 12.19 2.01 10.20
C ILE A 373 10.67 1.88 10.25
N THR A 374 9.96 3.00 10.28
CA THR A 374 8.50 3.04 10.40
C THR A 374 7.88 3.92 9.33
N ALA A 375 6.88 3.38 8.63
CA ALA A 375 6.05 4.13 7.68
C ALA A 375 4.60 4.00 8.13
N ILE A 376 3.88 5.13 8.17
CA ILE A 376 2.46 5.18 8.51
C ILE A 376 1.74 6.01 7.44
N THR A 377 0.76 5.39 6.80
CA THR A 377 -0.01 5.98 5.69
C THR A 377 -1.50 5.89 5.97
N ASN A 378 -2.28 6.90 5.56
CA ASN A 378 -3.76 6.87 5.63
C ASN A 378 -4.28 6.39 7.01
N THR A 379 -3.76 6.93 8.12
CA THR A 379 -3.98 6.34 9.45
C THR A 379 -4.39 7.40 10.47
N THR A 380 -5.36 7.06 11.33
CA THR A 380 -5.81 7.91 12.44
C THR A 380 -5.23 7.41 13.78
N ILE A 381 -4.53 8.29 14.51
CA ILE A 381 -3.96 8.00 15.84
C ILE A 381 -4.60 8.96 16.86
N SER A 382 -5.63 8.50 17.59
CA SER A 382 -6.49 9.41 18.34
C SER A 382 -6.99 8.95 19.71
N GLY A 383 -7.18 9.90 20.63
CA GLY A 383 -7.80 9.64 21.94
C GLY A 383 -6.98 8.76 22.89
N ASN A 384 -5.71 8.49 22.57
CA ASN A 384 -4.88 7.63 23.40
C ASN A 384 -4.51 8.35 24.72
N ASN A 385 -4.51 7.62 25.84
CA ASN A 385 -4.15 8.15 27.16
C ASN A 385 -2.61 8.25 27.36
N SER A 386 -1.92 8.62 26.28
CA SER A 386 -0.48 8.74 26.14
C SER A 386 -0.18 9.78 25.05
N ARG A 387 1.06 9.81 24.57
CA ARG A 387 1.41 10.43 23.29
C ARG A 387 0.82 9.64 22.12
N GLY A 388 0.79 10.25 20.93
CA GLY A 388 0.54 9.52 19.68
C GLY A 388 1.68 8.53 19.40
N ILE A 389 2.84 9.06 18.94
CA ILE A 389 4.02 8.26 18.62
C ILE A 389 5.22 8.70 19.48
N SER A 390 6.03 7.74 19.92
CA SER A 390 7.32 8.00 20.57
C SER A 390 8.45 7.30 19.80
N LEU A 391 9.39 8.09 19.29
CA LEU A 391 10.64 7.63 18.68
C LEU A 391 11.71 7.58 19.77
N PHE A 392 12.37 6.44 19.94
CA PHE A 392 13.38 6.24 20.97
C PHE A 392 14.65 5.64 20.37
N SER A 393 15.70 6.46 20.24
CA SER A 393 17.03 5.97 19.85
C SER A 393 17.88 5.66 21.08
N SER A 394 18.49 4.48 21.09
CA SER A 394 19.43 4.05 22.14
C SER A 394 20.79 3.58 21.61
N GLY A 395 20.88 3.22 20.33
CA GLY A 395 22.05 2.62 19.69
C GLY A 395 22.80 3.55 18.72
N VAL A 396 23.93 3.05 18.22
CA VAL A 396 24.75 3.68 17.16
C VAL A 396 24.77 2.83 15.88
N SER A 397 23.94 1.79 15.81
CA SER A 397 24.01 0.69 14.84
C SER A 397 23.06 0.81 13.65
N ARG A 398 21.96 1.54 13.79
CA ARG A 398 20.97 1.82 12.74
C ARG A 398 20.48 3.27 12.87
N ALA A 399 19.93 3.81 11.80
CA ALA A 399 19.16 5.04 11.85
C ALA A 399 17.71 4.69 12.21
N ASP A 400 17.15 5.39 13.19
CA ASP A 400 15.70 5.42 13.42
C ASP A 400 15.06 6.25 12.31
N SER A 401 13.96 5.78 11.74
CA SER A 401 13.18 6.55 10.76
C SER A 401 11.69 6.44 11.02
N LEU A 402 10.99 7.57 10.98
CA LEU A 402 9.54 7.65 10.88
C LEU A 402 9.16 8.47 9.65
N SER A 403 8.34 7.90 8.78
CA SER A 403 7.63 8.62 7.71
C SER A 403 6.13 8.60 7.98
N LEU A 404 5.47 9.76 7.85
CA LEU A 404 4.01 9.91 7.94
C LEU A 404 3.48 10.53 6.64
N THR A 405 2.58 9.83 5.95
CA THR A 405 1.92 10.34 4.74
C THR A 405 0.41 10.25 4.92
N ASN A 406 -0.31 11.38 4.77
CA ASN A 406 -1.77 11.38 4.90
C ASN A 406 -2.23 10.77 6.24
N VAL A 407 -1.66 11.26 7.36
CA VAL A 407 -1.96 10.79 8.72
C VAL A 407 -2.75 11.85 9.50
N THR A 408 -3.60 11.43 10.43
CA THR A 408 -4.25 12.33 11.40
C THR A 408 -3.88 11.88 12.82
N ILE A 409 -3.04 12.65 13.51
CA ILE A 409 -2.74 12.46 14.94
C ILE A 409 -3.50 13.54 15.71
N ALA A 410 -4.40 13.14 16.62
CA ALA A 410 -5.19 14.12 17.36
C ALA A 410 -5.73 13.65 18.71
N ASN A 411 -6.10 14.60 19.59
CA ASN A 411 -6.81 14.33 20.85
C ASN A 411 -6.10 13.35 21.82
N ASN A 412 -4.80 13.12 21.69
CA ASN A 412 -4.03 12.27 22.58
C ASN A 412 -3.66 13.03 23.87
N ALA A 413 -3.59 12.33 25.00
CA ALA A 413 -3.37 12.95 26.32
C ALA A 413 -1.94 13.47 26.56
N GLY A 414 -1.02 13.22 25.63
CA GLY A 414 0.35 13.74 25.61
C GLY A 414 0.72 14.28 24.22
N ASP A 415 1.99 14.64 24.05
CA ASP A 415 2.56 15.10 22.77
C ASP A 415 2.12 14.24 21.56
N ALA A 416 1.89 14.85 20.40
CA ALA A 416 1.60 14.13 19.15
C ALA A 416 2.76 13.19 18.77
N ILE A 417 3.97 13.77 18.79
CA ILE A 417 5.25 13.12 18.53
C ILE A 417 6.22 13.46 19.66
N GLU A 418 6.83 12.44 20.27
CA GLU A 418 8.01 12.60 21.11
C GLU A 418 9.21 11.91 20.47
N ILE A 419 10.35 12.59 20.49
CA ILE A 419 11.64 12.08 20.02
C ILE A 419 12.62 12.08 21.18
N VAL A 420 13.13 10.89 21.50
CA VAL A 420 14.17 10.68 22.52
C VAL A 420 15.45 10.23 21.81
N ALA A 421 16.23 11.19 21.33
CA ALA A 421 17.47 10.97 20.58
C ALA A 421 18.69 10.89 21.53
N ASN A 422 19.07 9.67 21.93
CA ASN A 422 20.23 9.47 22.81
C ASN A 422 21.52 9.16 22.06
N ALA A 423 21.42 8.56 20.88
CA ALA A 423 22.53 8.15 20.01
C ALA A 423 22.04 7.94 18.57
N GLY A 424 22.97 7.72 17.63
CA GLY A 424 22.64 7.39 16.24
C GLY A 424 22.06 8.55 15.43
N THR A 425 21.51 8.21 14.26
CA THR A 425 20.74 9.11 13.41
C THR A 425 19.25 8.87 13.65
N VAL A 426 18.46 9.93 13.77
CA VAL A 426 17.00 9.87 13.87
C VAL A 426 16.43 10.76 12.77
N LEU A 427 15.67 10.16 11.86
CA LEU A 427 14.95 10.84 10.78
C LEU A 427 13.46 10.83 11.11
N PHE A 428 12.81 11.98 10.99
CA PHE A 428 11.35 12.10 11.01
C PHE A 428 10.91 12.96 9.83
N GLU A 429 10.17 12.37 8.90
CA GLU A 429 9.62 13.03 7.72
C GLU A 429 8.10 12.93 7.73
N TYR A 430 7.42 13.98 7.25
CA TYR A 430 5.96 13.98 7.19
C TYR A 430 5.39 14.90 6.10
N GLN A 431 4.31 14.44 5.46
CA GLN A 431 3.57 15.13 4.39
C GLN A 431 2.07 14.87 4.47
N ASN A 432 1.27 15.81 3.95
CA ASN A 432 -0.20 15.73 3.96
C ASN A 432 -0.80 15.34 5.33
N THR A 433 -0.17 15.73 6.45
CA THR A 433 -0.48 15.18 7.79
C THR A 433 -1.02 16.24 8.75
N ILE A 434 -2.05 15.88 9.54
CA ILE A 434 -2.64 16.69 10.61
C ILE A 434 -2.06 16.30 11.98
N PHE A 435 -1.73 17.32 12.79
CA PHE A 435 -1.47 17.21 14.23
C PHE A 435 -2.29 18.26 15.00
N ALA A 436 -3.25 17.83 15.83
CA ALA A 436 -4.23 18.73 16.47
C ALA A 436 -4.75 18.25 17.84
N ASP A 437 -4.95 19.18 18.79
CA ASP A 437 -5.57 18.91 20.10
C ASP A 437 -4.82 17.87 20.98
N ASP A 438 -3.53 17.64 20.73
CA ASP A 438 -2.68 16.70 21.48
C ASP A 438 -1.98 17.36 22.68
N GLY A 439 -2.23 16.87 23.90
CA GLY A 439 -1.40 17.21 25.06
C GLY A 439 -2.09 17.23 26.42
N SER A 440 -1.28 17.09 27.48
CA SER A 440 -1.77 17.05 28.85
C SER A 440 -2.30 18.43 29.28
N GLY A 441 -3.61 18.54 29.46
CA GLY A 441 -4.29 19.79 29.80
C GLY A 441 -3.76 20.46 31.08
N ASN A 442 -2.92 21.48 30.92
CA ASN A 442 -2.51 22.38 32.00
C ASN A 442 -1.97 23.74 31.49
N GLY A 443 -2.81 24.46 30.73
CA GLY A 443 -2.83 25.93 30.74
C GLY A 443 -1.64 26.71 30.18
N ASN A 444 -0.67 26.09 29.50
CA ASN A 444 0.44 26.77 28.80
C ASN A 444 0.86 25.97 27.55
N GLY A 445 0.18 26.17 26.41
CA GLY A 445 0.56 25.65 25.08
C GLY A 445 0.64 24.12 25.00
N ALA A 446 -0.49 23.48 24.66
CA ALA A 446 -0.59 22.04 24.48
C ALA A 446 -0.76 21.71 22.99
N GLU A 447 0.37 21.44 22.34
CA GLU A 447 0.58 20.60 21.15
C GLU A 447 2.08 20.65 20.91
N ARG A 448 2.73 19.48 20.92
CA ARG A 448 4.19 19.43 20.90
C ARG A 448 4.65 18.29 20.03
N PHE A 449 5.47 18.62 19.05
CA PHE A 449 6.62 17.78 18.80
C PHE A 449 7.60 18.07 19.93
N SER A 450 7.98 17.07 20.70
CA SER A 450 9.01 17.23 21.73
C SER A 450 10.25 16.45 21.33
N ALA A 451 11.44 17.07 21.45
CA ALA A 451 12.70 16.39 21.20
C ALA A 451 13.65 16.59 22.39
N ARG A 452 14.22 15.50 22.88
CA ARG A 452 15.18 15.48 23.99
C ARG A 452 16.17 14.33 23.84
N GLY A 453 17.22 14.34 24.63
CA GLY A 453 18.17 13.24 24.75
C GLY A 453 19.60 13.73 24.86
N ASN A 454 20.54 12.80 24.85
CA ASN A 454 21.96 13.09 25.10
C ASN A 454 22.74 13.47 23.82
N SER A 455 22.20 13.21 22.63
CA SER A 455 22.88 13.47 21.35
C SER A 455 21.86 13.86 20.27
N LEU A 456 21.63 15.16 20.12
CA LEU A 456 20.73 15.71 19.10
C LEU A 456 21.43 15.97 17.75
N GLU A 457 22.75 15.78 17.65
CA GLU A 457 23.52 16.05 16.42
C GLU A 457 23.14 15.14 15.24
N GLY A 458 22.49 14.01 15.50
CA GLY A 458 21.96 13.09 14.49
C GLY A 458 20.45 13.19 14.25
N LEU A 459 19.75 14.15 14.88
CA LEU A 459 18.32 14.34 14.69
C LEU A 459 18.04 15.22 13.46
N THR A 460 17.20 14.74 12.56
CA THR A 460 16.64 15.49 11.42
C THR A 460 15.13 15.34 11.45
N ILE A 461 14.44 16.48 11.43
CA ILE A 461 12.98 16.57 11.30
C ILE A 461 12.70 17.39 10.05
N THR A 462 11.95 16.83 9.11
CA THR A 462 11.66 17.43 7.80
C THR A 462 10.16 17.43 7.57
N SER A 463 9.57 18.62 7.44
CA SER A 463 8.29 18.73 6.75
C SER A 463 8.57 18.61 5.24
N LEU A 464 7.87 17.71 4.56
CA LEU A 464 7.93 17.59 3.10
C LEU A 464 6.84 18.41 2.40
N GLY A 465 5.90 18.98 3.18
CA GLY A 465 4.90 19.94 2.73
C GLY A 465 3.46 19.53 3.01
N HIS A 466 2.57 20.51 2.87
CA HIS A 466 1.12 20.36 2.96
C HIS A 466 0.65 19.73 4.28
N ASN A 467 1.29 20.10 5.40
CA ASN A 467 0.91 19.62 6.73
C ASN A 467 0.12 20.66 7.52
N LEU A 468 -0.81 20.23 8.38
CA LEU A 468 -1.49 21.11 9.33
C LEU A 468 -1.00 20.80 10.74
N VAL A 469 -0.30 21.78 11.35
CA VAL A 469 0.25 21.67 12.70
C VAL A 469 -0.33 22.78 13.58
N GLN A 470 -1.23 22.40 14.50
CA GLN A 470 -2.03 23.38 15.26
C GLN A 470 -1.22 24.29 16.20
N GLN A 471 0.02 23.91 16.57
CA GLN A 471 1.05 24.79 17.14
C GLN A 471 2.42 24.53 16.50
N THR A 472 3.13 25.59 16.09
CA THR A 472 4.48 25.51 15.51
C THR A 472 5.46 24.77 16.45
N PRO A 473 6.18 23.74 15.99
CA PRO A 473 7.20 23.04 16.79
C PRO A 473 8.30 23.97 17.32
N THR A 474 8.67 23.82 18.60
CA THR A 474 9.66 24.68 19.27
C THR A 474 10.78 23.89 19.95
N GLY A 475 11.82 24.60 20.40
CA GLY A 475 12.97 24.00 21.09
C GLY A 475 13.76 23.07 20.16
N ASN A 476 14.14 21.90 20.65
CA ASN A 476 14.91 20.92 19.88
C ASN A 476 14.11 20.25 18.74
N ALA A 477 12.78 20.43 18.71
CA ALA A 477 11.92 19.92 17.64
C ALA A 477 11.58 21.01 16.60
N ALA A 478 12.09 22.23 16.77
CA ALA A 478 11.92 23.32 15.82
C ALA A 478 12.64 22.99 14.50
N HIS A 479 11.90 23.14 13.41
CA HIS A 479 12.37 22.95 12.04
C HIS A 479 11.53 23.82 11.10
N ASP A 480 12.04 24.09 9.90
CA ASP A 480 11.40 24.98 8.94
C ASP A 480 10.07 24.41 8.42
N ALA A 481 9.20 25.30 7.93
CA ALA A 481 7.98 24.94 7.21
C ALA A 481 8.29 24.70 5.73
N ALA A 482 7.58 23.76 5.12
CA ALA A 482 7.63 23.49 3.69
C ALA A 482 6.44 24.11 2.94
N THR A 483 6.40 23.96 1.62
CA THR A 483 5.29 24.45 0.78
C THR A 483 3.97 23.83 1.23
N GLY A 484 2.90 24.63 1.31
CA GLY A 484 1.57 24.16 1.74
C GLY A 484 1.41 23.97 3.25
N ASP A 485 2.47 24.06 4.07
CA ASP A 485 2.34 23.91 5.52
C ASP A 485 1.47 25.01 6.14
N LEU A 486 0.47 24.57 6.89
CA LEU A 486 -0.41 25.38 7.72
C LEU A 486 0.03 25.22 9.20
N ARG A 487 0.51 26.30 9.81
CA ARG A 487 0.97 26.29 11.20
C ARG A 487 0.22 27.30 12.06
N ASP A 488 0.08 26.97 13.35
CA ASP A 488 -0.61 27.79 14.35
C ASP A 488 -2.11 28.05 14.02
N VAL A 489 -2.76 27.07 13.38
CA VAL A 489 -4.19 27.10 12.98
C VAL A 489 -4.93 25.83 13.39
N GLY A 490 -6.21 25.95 13.73
CA GLY A 490 -7.03 24.82 14.16
C GLY A 490 -7.44 23.89 13.02
N ALA A 491 -7.36 22.57 13.23
CA ALA A 491 -7.73 21.58 12.22
C ALA A 491 -9.24 21.41 11.99
N LEU A 492 -10.07 21.87 12.95
CA LEU A 492 -11.54 21.77 12.93
C LEU A 492 -12.06 20.34 12.64
N LEU A 493 -11.46 19.33 13.26
CA LEU A 493 -11.87 17.92 13.14
C LEU A 493 -13.24 17.66 13.76
N ALA A 494 -14.08 16.85 13.13
CA ALA A 494 -15.24 16.21 13.76
C ALA A 494 -14.79 15.24 14.87
N PRO A 495 -15.67 14.81 15.79
CA PRO A 495 -15.35 13.73 16.72
C PRO A 495 -14.95 12.45 15.98
N LEU A 496 -14.08 11.63 16.59
CA LEU A 496 -13.73 10.31 16.05
C LEU A 496 -15.00 9.46 15.91
N ALA A 497 -15.25 8.96 14.71
CA ALA A 497 -16.46 8.22 14.37
C ALA A 497 -16.20 7.17 13.28
N ASP A 498 -17.18 6.28 13.11
CA ASP A 498 -17.35 5.57 11.85
C ASP A 498 -17.89 6.58 10.81
N ASN A 499 -17.06 6.89 9.81
CA ASN A 499 -17.41 7.75 8.68
C ASN A 499 -17.42 6.94 7.36
N GLY A 500 -17.71 5.63 7.45
CA GLY A 500 -17.52 4.66 6.37
C GLY A 500 -16.11 4.07 6.33
N GLY A 501 -15.95 3.02 5.53
CA GLY A 501 -14.69 2.29 5.40
C GLY A 501 -14.42 1.28 6.54
N PRO A 502 -13.23 0.67 6.57
CA PRO A 502 -12.91 -0.41 7.51
C PRO A 502 -12.48 0.06 8.90
N THR A 503 -12.04 1.32 9.06
CA THR A 503 -11.51 1.82 10.35
C THR A 503 -11.98 3.25 10.67
N PRO A 504 -12.21 3.60 11.96
CA PRO A 504 -12.70 4.93 12.35
C PRO A 504 -11.75 6.08 12.01
N THR A 505 -12.33 7.23 11.64
CA THR A 505 -11.60 8.42 11.19
C THR A 505 -12.08 9.70 11.88
N HIS A 506 -11.33 10.78 11.71
CA HIS A 506 -11.81 12.14 11.96
C HIS A 506 -12.16 12.81 10.62
N SER A 507 -13.44 13.04 10.36
CA SER A 507 -13.88 13.85 9.22
C SER A 507 -13.57 15.35 9.44
N LEU A 508 -13.37 16.09 8.35
CA LEU A 508 -13.17 17.54 8.39
C LEU A 508 -14.52 18.25 8.52
N ARG A 509 -14.59 19.33 9.32
CA ARG A 509 -15.78 20.20 9.37
C ARG A 509 -15.69 21.30 8.33
N GLU A 510 -16.85 21.80 7.92
CA GLU A 510 -17.01 23.02 7.13
C GLU A 510 -16.11 24.15 7.66
N GLY A 511 -15.34 24.76 6.75
CA GLY A 511 -14.38 25.83 7.07
C GLY A 511 -13.04 25.37 7.65
N SER A 512 -12.76 24.06 7.71
CA SER A 512 -11.40 23.57 7.97
C SER A 512 -10.44 24.04 6.87
N LEU A 513 -9.25 24.48 7.25
CA LEU A 513 -8.19 24.83 6.31
C LEU A 513 -7.45 23.60 5.76
N ALA A 514 -7.78 22.38 6.22
CA ALA A 514 -7.24 21.15 5.67
C ALA A 514 -7.93 20.71 4.36
N ILE A 515 -9.13 21.25 4.07
CA ILE A 515 -9.91 20.93 2.88
C ILE A 515 -9.20 21.49 1.63
N ASP A 516 -9.02 20.67 0.59
CA ASP A 516 -8.34 21.00 -0.67
C ASP A 516 -6.91 21.58 -0.51
N ALA A 517 -6.27 21.34 0.65
CA ALA A 517 -4.98 21.95 1.01
C ALA A 517 -3.79 20.99 0.96
N GLY A 518 -4.04 19.70 0.72
CA GLY A 518 -3.04 18.66 0.54
C GLY A 518 -2.29 18.77 -0.80
N SER A 519 -1.50 17.75 -1.11
CA SER A 519 -0.78 17.63 -2.38
C SER A 519 -0.99 16.25 -2.98
N ASN A 520 -1.62 16.23 -4.15
CA ASN A 520 -1.86 15.02 -4.97
C ASN A 520 -0.54 14.30 -5.30
N ALA A 521 0.56 15.05 -5.50
CA ALA A 521 1.87 14.49 -5.80
C ALA A 521 2.59 13.91 -4.56
N LEU A 522 2.12 14.23 -3.35
CA LEU A 522 2.59 13.67 -2.08
C LEU A 522 1.62 12.63 -1.50
N ALA A 523 0.45 12.43 -2.12
CA ALA A 523 -0.50 11.38 -1.77
C ALA A 523 -0.05 10.03 -2.38
N VAL A 524 1.04 9.49 -1.83
CA VAL A 524 1.70 8.25 -2.29
C VAL A 524 1.93 7.28 -1.14
N ASP A 525 2.04 5.99 -1.47
CA ASP A 525 2.39 4.94 -0.51
C ASP A 525 3.89 4.95 -0.13
N SER A 526 4.34 3.95 0.62
CA SER A 526 5.75 3.81 1.01
C SER A 526 6.71 3.44 -0.14
N ASN A 527 6.19 3.01 -1.29
CA ASN A 527 6.94 2.72 -2.51
C ASN A 527 7.01 3.95 -3.45
N GLY A 528 6.13 4.94 -3.25
CA GLY A 528 5.98 6.13 -4.08
C GLY A 528 4.87 6.01 -5.13
N ASP A 529 4.02 4.98 -5.04
CA ASP A 529 2.87 4.80 -5.94
C ASP A 529 1.68 5.65 -5.47
N PRO A 530 0.92 6.31 -6.37
CA PRO A 530 -0.22 7.15 -5.99
C PRO A 530 -1.30 6.39 -5.22
N LEU A 531 -1.72 6.95 -4.09
CA LEU A 531 -2.84 6.46 -3.30
C LEU A 531 -4.15 6.72 -4.06
N LEU A 532 -4.95 5.67 -4.26
CA LEU A 532 -6.25 5.78 -4.93
C LEU A 532 -7.38 6.18 -3.97
N SER A 533 -7.24 5.81 -2.69
CA SER A 533 -8.22 6.06 -1.63
C SER A 533 -7.63 6.74 -0.39
N ASP A 534 -8.48 7.34 0.43
CA ASP A 534 -8.13 7.71 1.81
C ASP A 534 -8.18 6.50 2.76
N GLN A 535 -8.08 6.73 4.08
CA GLN A 535 -8.15 5.68 5.12
C GLN A 535 -9.38 4.76 5.01
N ARG A 536 -10.48 5.23 4.42
CA ARG A 536 -11.73 4.48 4.31
C ARG A 536 -11.70 3.45 3.17
N GLY A 537 -10.68 3.48 2.31
CA GLY A 537 -10.46 2.46 1.28
C GLY A 537 -11.37 2.56 0.07
N GLU A 538 -11.73 1.41 -0.51
CA GLU A 538 -12.50 1.33 -1.76
C GLU A 538 -13.82 2.10 -1.67
N GLY A 539 -14.10 2.92 -2.69
CA GLY A 539 -15.26 3.83 -2.74
C GLY A 539 -15.00 5.23 -2.20
N PHE A 540 -13.87 5.49 -1.52
CA PHE A 540 -13.51 6.79 -0.96
C PHE A 540 -12.21 7.30 -1.57
N ALA A 541 -12.31 8.12 -2.62
CA ALA A 541 -11.15 8.61 -3.38
C ALA A 541 -10.16 9.39 -2.48
N ARG A 542 -8.86 9.33 -2.80
CA ARG A 542 -7.80 10.13 -2.13
C ARG A 542 -7.74 11.59 -2.63
N ILE A 543 -8.37 11.86 -3.76
CA ILE A 543 -8.44 13.15 -4.41
C ILE A 543 -9.90 13.33 -4.83
N SER A 544 -10.66 14.03 -4.00
CA SER A 544 -11.95 14.60 -4.35
C SER A 544 -11.74 16.06 -4.80
N GLY A 545 -12.68 16.64 -5.55
CA GLY A 545 -12.64 18.08 -5.88
C GLY A 545 -11.39 18.57 -6.63
N GLY A 546 -10.64 17.64 -7.22
CA GLY A 546 -9.36 17.89 -7.89
C GLY A 546 -8.14 18.00 -6.98
N THR A 547 -8.27 18.17 -5.65
CA THR A 547 -7.13 18.33 -4.72
C THR A 547 -7.31 17.53 -3.44
N ALA A 548 -6.30 16.73 -3.08
CA ALA A 548 -6.29 15.98 -1.82
C ALA A 548 -6.42 16.90 -0.60
N ASP A 549 -7.13 16.43 0.42
CA ASP A 549 -7.12 17.02 1.76
C ASP A 549 -5.80 16.76 2.50
N ILE A 550 -5.53 17.59 3.51
CA ILE A 550 -4.52 17.28 4.53
C ILE A 550 -5.14 16.28 5.51
N GLY A 551 -4.47 15.15 5.73
CA GLY A 551 -4.80 14.15 6.75
C GLY A 551 -5.18 12.78 6.19
N ALA A 552 -5.65 11.90 7.07
CA ALA A 552 -6.06 10.53 6.75
C ALA A 552 -7.46 10.41 6.12
N PHE A 553 -8.25 11.47 6.20
CA PHE A 553 -9.60 11.57 5.64
C PHE A 553 -9.60 12.54 4.45
N GLU A 554 -10.45 12.26 3.48
CA GLU A 554 -10.81 13.11 2.35
C GLU A 554 -12.29 13.50 2.44
N LEU A 555 -12.61 14.79 2.43
CA LEU A 555 -13.99 15.24 2.30
C LEU A 555 -14.45 15.05 0.85
N ASP A 556 -15.58 14.36 0.66
CA ASP A 556 -16.23 14.30 -0.64
C ASP A 556 -16.90 15.64 -0.96
N ASN A 557 -16.11 16.53 -1.56
CA ASN A 557 -16.47 17.82 -2.13
C ASN A 557 -16.75 17.72 -3.65
N SER A 558 -16.85 16.50 -4.22
CA SER A 558 -17.14 16.33 -5.64
C SER A 558 -18.54 16.88 -5.96
N GLY A 559 -18.63 17.69 -7.01
CA GLY A 559 -19.88 18.32 -7.40
C GLY A 559 -20.73 17.42 -8.30
N PRO A 560 -22.06 17.59 -8.29
CA PRO A 560 -22.90 16.93 -9.26
C PRO A 560 -22.54 17.39 -10.67
N GLN A 561 -22.46 16.45 -11.61
CA GLN A 561 -22.11 16.73 -13.00
C GLN A 561 -23.34 16.60 -13.91
N VAL A 562 -23.36 17.35 -15.03
CA VAL A 562 -24.38 17.17 -16.07
C VAL A 562 -23.97 16.04 -17.01
N GLU A 563 -24.63 14.88 -16.90
CA GLU A 563 -24.38 13.70 -17.74
C GLU A 563 -25.01 13.82 -19.12
N SER A 564 -26.12 14.56 -19.25
CA SER A 564 -26.82 14.70 -20.53
C SER A 564 -27.69 15.95 -20.60
N ILE A 565 -27.73 16.55 -21.79
CA ILE A 565 -28.74 17.54 -22.18
C ILE A 565 -29.40 17.00 -23.45
N VAL A 566 -30.72 16.81 -23.40
CA VAL A 566 -31.51 16.15 -24.45
C VAL A 566 -32.66 17.05 -24.87
N ILE A 567 -32.54 17.62 -26.07
CA ILE A 567 -33.59 18.43 -26.70
C ILE A 567 -34.70 17.49 -27.23
N ASN A 568 -35.97 17.77 -26.91
CA ASN A 568 -37.14 17.04 -27.42
C ASN A 568 -37.00 15.49 -27.41
N ASN A 569 -36.61 14.90 -26.27
CA ASN A 569 -36.43 13.45 -26.12
C ASN A 569 -35.44 12.79 -27.12
N GLY A 570 -34.57 13.59 -27.76
CA GLY A 570 -33.59 13.12 -28.73
C GLY A 570 -34.10 13.03 -30.17
N ASP A 571 -35.30 13.55 -30.46
CA ASP A 571 -35.78 13.69 -31.84
C ASP A 571 -34.76 14.47 -32.70
N VAL A 572 -34.63 14.12 -33.99
CA VAL A 572 -33.75 14.84 -34.92
C VAL A 572 -34.35 16.17 -35.38
N GLN A 573 -35.68 16.28 -35.45
CA GLN A 573 -36.36 17.50 -35.90
C GLN A 573 -36.07 18.70 -34.98
N ARG A 574 -36.03 19.90 -35.56
CA ARG A 574 -35.91 21.18 -34.82
C ARG A 574 -37.02 22.17 -35.17
N SER A 575 -38.11 21.66 -35.75
CA SER A 575 -39.31 22.43 -36.07
C SER A 575 -40.10 22.84 -34.83
N THR A 576 -40.08 22.01 -33.79
CA THR A 576 -40.52 22.38 -32.44
C THR A 576 -39.39 22.09 -31.46
N VAL A 577 -39.35 22.85 -30.36
CA VAL A 577 -38.57 22.53 -29.14
C VAL A 577 -39.49 22.83 -27.96
N GLN A 578 -40.17 21.81 -27.46
CA GLN A 578 -41.18 21.89 -26.40
C GLN A 578 -40.62 21.52 -25.02
N GLN A 579 -39.56 20.72 -24.99
CA GLN A 579 -38.87 20.36 -23.76
C GLN A 579 -37.36 20.22 -23.97
N ILE A 580 -36.62 20.42 -22.87
CA ILE A 580 -35.23 19.99 -22.73
C ILE A 580 -35.14 19.15 -21.47
N THR A 581 -34.42 18.04 -21.53
CA THR A 581 -34.21 17.16 -20.38
C THR A 581 -32.74 17.18 -19.99
N VAL A 582 -32.44 17.53 -18.74
CA VAL A 582 -31.09 17.57 -18.17
C VAL A 582 -30.95 16.43 -17.18
N GLY A 583 -30.00 15.52 -17.40
CA GLY A 583 -29.68 14.43 -16.48
C GLY A 583 -28.41 14.74 -15.68
N PHE A 584 -28.46 14.55 -14.37
CA PHE A 584 -27.35 14.76 -13.45
C PHE A 584 -26.73 13.44 -13.00
N SER A 585 -25.48 13.45 -12.53
CA SER A 585 -24.76 12.28 -12.00
C SER A 585 -25.41 11.66 -10.76
N GLU A 586 -26.25 12.42 -10.04
CA GLU A 586 -26.82 12.07 -8.74
C GLU A 586 -28.13 12.82 -8.45
N ILE A 587 -28.64 12.72 -7.22
CA ILE A 587 -29.84 13.44 -6.77
C ILE A 587 -29.49 14.88 -6.37
N VAL A 588 -29.77 15.81 -7.27
CA VAL A 588 -29.67 17.26 -7.04
C VAL A 588 -31.03 17.94 -6.84
N ALA A 589 -31.02 19.07 -6.11
CA ALA A 589 -32.19 19.92 -5.92
C ALA A 589 -32.20 21.13 -6.87
N THR A 590 -32.96 21.03 -7.98
CA THR A 590 -33.03 22.07 -9.02
C THR A 590 -34.27 22.97 -8.93
N ARG A 591 -34.14 24.22 -9.38
CA ARG A 591 -35.20 25.24 -9.49
C ARG A 591 -35.14 25.91 -10.86
N ALA A 592 -36.19 26.64 -11.23
CA ALA A 592 -36.21 27.43 -12.47
C ALA A 592 -35.14 28.53 -12.53
N SER A 593 -34.59 28.96 -11.39
CA SER A 593 -33.47 29.89 -11.31
C SER A 593 -32.13 29.30 -11.77
N ASP A 594 -32.01 27.97 -11.74
CA ASP A 594 -30.73 27.26 -11.92
C ASP A 594 -30.49 26.91 -13.40
N PHE A 595 -31.42 27.32 -14.28
CA PHE A 595 -31.36 27.14 -15.74
C PHE A 595 -31.57 28.49 -16.44
N LEU A 596 -30.50 29.01 -17.04
CA LEU A 596 -30.55 30.18 -17.89
C LEU A 596 -30.67 29.75 -19.35
N LEU A 597 -31.83 29.97 -19.96
CA LEU A 597 -32.04 29.75 -21.39
C LEU A 597 -32.04 31.10 -22.13
N GLU A 598 -31.00 31.37 -22.90
CA GLU A 598 -30.84 32.60 -23.69
C GLU A 598 -31.15 32.33 -25.17
N ASN A 599 -31.98 33.16 -25.81
CA ASN A 599 -32.09 33.24 -27.26
C ASN A 599 -30.99 34.18 -27.80
N LEU A 600 -29.98 33.62 -28.45
CA LEU A 600 -28.76 34.30 -28.89
C LEU A 600 -29.01 35.34 -30.00
N ASP A 601 -30.06 35.16 -30.81
CA ASP A 601 -30.40 36.08 -31.90
C ASP A 601 -31.04 37.39 -31.41
N SER A 602 -31.73 37.34 -30.26
CA SER A 602 -32.45 38.48 -29.65
C SER A 602 -31.86 38.99 -28.34
N GLY A 603 -30.97 38.21 -27.70
CA GLY A 603 -30.45 38.48 -26.34
C GLY A 603 -31.53 38.40 -25.25
N SER A 604 -32.60 37.64 -25.48
CA SER A 604 -33.73 37.51 -24.55
C SER A 604 -33.65 36.21 -23.76
N ASN A 605 -33.82 36.30 -22.44
CA ASN A 605 -33.85 35.15 -21.55
C ASN A 605 -35.26 34.59 -21.41
N ILE A 606 -35.37 33.26 -21.39
CA ILE A 606 -36.60 32.51 -21.16
C ILE A 606 -36.44 31.78 -19.81
N THR A 607 -37.41 31.96 -18.91
CA THR A 607 -37.46 31.20 -17.66
C THR A 607 -38.25 29.91 -17.89
N PRO A 608 -37.63 28.71 -17.82
CA PRO A 608 -38.34 27.46 -18.00
C PRO A 608 -39.18 27.08 -16.78
N GLU A 609 -40.26 26.34 -17.00
CA GLU A 609 -40.93 25.55 -15.96
C GLU A 609 -40.18 24.24 -15.76
N VAL A 610 -39.75 23.96 -14.52
CA VAL A 610 -38.93 22.79 -14.17
C VAL A 610 -39.78 21.74 -13.44
N SER A 611 -39.68 20.50 -13.89
CA SER A 611 -40.15 19.31 -13.16
C SER A 611 -39.01 18.30 -13.05
N THR A 612 -38.95 17.53 -11.97
CA THR A 612 -37.88 16.55 -11.74
C THR A 612 -38.42 15.13 -11.51
N GLN A 613 -37.61 14.14 -11.87
CA GLN A 613 -37.83 12.73 -11.54
C GLN A 613 -36.52 12.13 -11.01
N ASP A 614 -36.62 11.22 -10.03
CA ASP A 614 -35.53 10.34 -9.63
C ASP A 614 -35.57 9.09 -10.53
N ILE A 615 -34.50 8.84 -11.27
CA ILE A 615 -34.30 7.63 -12.06
C ILE A 615 -32.98 6.98 -11.64
N ASN A 616 -33.07 5.90 -10.84
CA ASN A 616 -31.94 5.13 -10.33
C ASN A 616 -30.96 5.93 -9.44
N GLY A 617 -31.46 6.86 -8.62
CA GLY A 617 -30.62 7.70 -7.76
C GLY A 617 -30.03 8.92 -8.47
N LYS A 618 -30.68 9.37 -9.55
CA LYS A 618 -30.25 10.51 -10.36
C LYS A 618 -31.42 11.43 -10.65
N THR A 619 -31.22 12.74 -10.48
CA THR A 619 -32.20 13.75 -10.88
C THR A 619 -32.20 13.87 -12.40
N ILE A 620 -33.38 13.72 -12.99
CA ILE A 620 -33.69 14.09 -14.37
C ILE A 620 -34.61 15.30 -14.32
N ALA A 621 -34.12 16.47 -14.73
CA ALA A 621 -34.88 17.72 -14.79
C ALA A 621 -35.45 17.95 -16.20
N THR A 622 -36.77 17.98 -16.33
CA THR A 622 -37.46 18.34 -17.57
C THR A 622 -37.88 19.80 -17.52
N LEU A 623 -37.25 20.58 -18.40
CA LEU A 623 -37.54 21.98 -18.69
C LEU A 623 -38.65 22.05 -19.74
N THR A 624 -39.69 22.82 -19.48
CA THR A 624 -40.78 23.11 -20.42
C THR A 624 -41.05 24.61 -20.49
N PHE A 625 -41.74 25.08 -21.53
CA PHE A 625 -41.82 26.50 -21.86
C PHE A 625 -43.25 27.02 -21.87
N SER A 626 -43.46 28.21 -21.29
CA SER A 626 -44.72 28.94 -21.31
C SER A 626 -44.48 30.46 -21.34
N GLY A 627 -45.51 31.25 -21.62
CA GLY A 627 -45.44 32.71 -21.63
C GLY A 627 -45.11 33.34 -22.99
N ASP A 628 -44.64 34.59 -22.96
CA ASP A 628 -44.40 35.40 -24.16
C ASP A 628 -43.25 34.83 -25.01
N GLY A 629 -43.48 34.70 -26.32
CA GLY A 629 -42.52 34.11 -27.26
C GLY A 629 -42.64 32.58 -27.42
N ILE A 630 -43.51 31.92 -26.65
CA ILE A 630 -43.78 30.48 -26.76
C ILE A 630 -45.03 30.25 -27.63
N PHE A 631 -44.91 29.37 -28.62
CA PHE A 631 -45.97 29.05 -29.60
C PHE A 631 -46.21 27.55 -29.62
N GLY A 632 -47.45 27.10 -29.36
CA GLY A 632 -47.77 25.66 -29.30
C GLY A 632 -46.97 24.89 -28.24
N GLY A 633 -46.56 25.54 -27.15
CA GLY A 633 -45.63 24.99 -26.15
C GLY A 633 -44.16 24.92 -26.61
N SER A 634 -43.85 25.33 -27.84
CA SER A 634 -42.50 25.38 -28.40
C SER A 634 -41.84 26.75 -28.22
N LEU A 635 -40.52 26.75 -28.06
CA LEU A 635 -39.68 27.93 -28.30
C LEU A 635 -39.95 28.54 -29.69
N SER A 636 -39.78 29.86 -29.80
CA SER A 636 -39.75 30.60 -31.07
C SER A 636 -38.54 30.19 -31.94
N ASP A 637 -38.53 30.58 -33.21
CA ASP A 637 -37.36 30.38 -34.06
C ASP A 637 -36.14 31.15 -33.53
N GLY A 638 -34.98 30.49 -33.55
CA GLY A 638 -33.68 31.11 -33.33
C GLY A 638 -32.62 30.16 -32.74
N ASN A 639 -31.44 30.70 -32.52
CA ASN A 639 -30.32 30.07 -31.82
C ASN A 639 -30.46 30.26 -30.30
N TYR A 640 -30.11 29.23 -29.55
CA TYR A 640 -30.30 29.16 -28.10
C TYR A 640 -29.05 28.61 -27.39
N ARG A 641 -28.78 29.13 -26.18
CA ARG A 641 -27.87 28.52 -25.22
C ARG A 641 -28.62 28.18 -23.95
N LEU A 642 -28.53 26.94 -23.52
CA LEU A 642 -28.87 26.55 -22.15
C LEU A 642 -27.61 26.59 -21.32
N THR A 643 -27.64 27.32 -20.20
CA THR A 643 -26.65 27.27 -19.15
C THR A 643 -27.30 26.67 -17.90
N VAL A 644 -26.79 25.53 -17.43
CA VAL A 644 -27.08 24.98 -16.11
C VAL A 644 -26.10 25.62 -15.14
N LEU A 645 -26.61 26.23 -14.08
CA LEU A 645 -25.80 27.06 -13.19
C LEU A 645 -25.16 26.26 -12.04
N ASP A 646 -24.02 26.76 -11.57
CA ASP A 646 -23.32 26.39 -10.33
C ASP A 646 -24.24 26.39 -9.08
N THR A 647 -25.40 27.06 -9.13
CA THR A 647 -26.41 27.06 -8.08
C THR A 647 -27.16 25.73 -7.91
N VAL A 648 -27.00 24.78 -8.83
CA VAL A 648 -27.41 23.38 -8.62
C VAL A 648 -26.46 22.75 -7.60
N SER A 649 -27.00 22.15 -6.55
CA SER A 649 -26.22 21.39 -5.57
C SER A 649 -26.81 20.01 -5.27
N ASP A 650 -25.95 19.13 -4.78
CA ASP A 650 -26.33 17.86 -4.17
C ASP A 650 -26.96 18.07 -2.76
N ALA A 651 -27.09 16.99 -2.00
CA ALA A 651 -27.57 17.02 -0.61
C ALA A 651 -26.50 17.44 0.42
N SER A 652 -25.21 17.31 0.09
CA SER A 652 -24.06 17.69 0.94
C SER A 652 -23.76 19.20 0.86
N GLY A 653 -24.20 19.85 -0.22
CA GLY A 653 -23.97 21.27 -0.50
C GLY A 653 -22.91 21.52 -1.59
N ASN A 654 -22.39 20.46 -2.21
CA ASN A 654 -21.43 20.54 -3.32
C ASN A 654 -22.16 21.08 -4.55
N THR A 655 -21.62 22.16 -5.14
CA THR A 655 -22.16 22.86 -6.32
C THR A 655 -21.78 22.17 -7.62
N LEU A 656 -22.52 22.43 -8.70
CA LEU A 656 -22.30 21.82 -10.01
C LEU A 656 -20.83 21.83 -10.44
N ASP A 657 -20.37 20.71 -10.98
CA ASP A 657 -18.99 20.50 -11.46
C ASP A 657 -18.98 20.19 -12.97
N THR A 658 -17.96 20.71 -13.68
CA THR A 658 -17.66 20.36 -15.07
C THR A 658 -16.20 20.01 -15.37
N ASP A 659 -15.26 20.16 -14.42
CA ASP A 659 -13.82 19.92 -14.63
C ASP A 659 -13.13 19.04 -13.55
N GLY A 660 -13.88 18.61 -12.54
CA GLY A 660 -13.41 17.94 -11.33
C GLY A 660 -13.45 18.83 -10.09
N VAL A 661 -13.81 20.11 -10.21
CA VAL A 661 -13.92 21.09 -9.11
C VAL A 661 -15.34 21.67 -9.06
N ALA A 662 -15.99 21.55 -7.90
CA ALA A 662 -17.32 22.11 -7.69
C ALA A 662 -17.36 23.65 -7.84
N GLY A 663 -18.34 24.17 -8.58
CA GLY A 663 -18.57 25.61 -8.78
C GLY A 663 -18.51 26.11 -10.23
N GLU A 664 -18.76 25.24 -11.21
CA GLU A 664 -18.76 25.59 -12.64
C GLU A 664 -20.16 25.49 -13.30
N ASN A 665 -20.34 26.16 -14.44
CA ASN A 665 -21.59 26.14 -15.20
C ASN A 665 -21.48 25.22 -16.42
N ALA A 666 -22.41 24.28 -16.58
CA ALA A 666 -22.52 23.49 -17.81
C ALA A 666 -23.28 24.27 -18.90
N THR A 667 -22.84 24.17 -20.17
CA THR A 667 -23.51 24.85 -21.30
C THR A 667 -23.74 23.92 -22.49
N ASP A 668 -24.87 24.12 -23.18
CA ASP A 668 -25.18 23.49 -24.46
C ASP A 668 -25.84 24.51 -25.40
N GLU A 669 -25.54 24.40 -26.70
CA GLU A 669 -26.06 25.29 -27.75
C GLU A 669 -26.86 24.50 -28.78
N PHE A 670 -28.06 24.97 -29.05
CA PHE A 670 -28.99 24.34 -30.00
C PHE A 670 -29.79 25.42 -30.74
N PHE A 671 -30.53 25.03 -31.76
CA PHE A 671 -31.42 25.93 -32.50
C PHE A 671 -32.85 25.37 -32.52
N ARG A 672 -33.82 26.26 -32.77
CA ARG A 672 -35.18 25.90 -33.20
C ARG A 672 -35.45 26.63 -34.50
N LEU A 673 -35.91 25.92 -35.52
CA LEU A 673 -36.29 26.51 -36.81
C LEU A 673 -37.51 25.78 -37.36
N TYR A 674 -38.69 26.41 -37.26
CA TYR A 674 -39.93 25.80 -37.73
C TYR A 674 -39.87 25.45 -39.23
N GLY A 675 -40.11 24.18 -39.53
CA GLY A 675 -40.00 23.61 -40.87
C GLY A 675 -38.69 22.87 -41.12
N ASP A 676 -37.67 22.94 -40.26
CA ASP A 676 -36.54 22.00 -40.30
C ASP A 676 -36.99 20.67 -39.65
N ALA A 677 -37.40 19.73 -40.50
CA ALA A 677 -37.85 18.41 -40.10
C ALA A 677 -36.69 17.41 -40.04
N SER A 678 -35.54 17.76 -40.62
CA SER A 678 -34.36 16.92 -40.70
C SER A 678 -33.35 17.15 -39.56
N GLY A 679 -33.37 18.33 -38.96
CA GLY A 679 -32.41 18.79 -37.97
C GLY A 679 -31.09 19.29 -38.57
N ASP A 680 -31.04 19.59 -39.87
CA ASP A 680 -29.80 19.97 -40.55
C ASP A 680 -29.44 21.46 -40.43
N GLY A 681 -30.29 22.25 -39.77
CA GLY A 681 -30.12 23.69 -39.59
C GLY A 681 -30.70 24.51 -40.74
N THR A 682 -31.40 23.90 -41.70
CA THR A 682 -31.99 24.60 -42.85
C THR A 682 -33.43 24.15 -43.12
N VAL A 683 -34.23 25.01 -43.77
CA VAL A 683 -35.57 24.63 -44.25
C VAL A 683 -35.53 24.46 -45.77
N GLY A 684 -35.25 23.23 -46.21
CA GLY A 684 -34.92 22.90 -47.60
C GLY A 684 -35.99 22.12 -48.36
N LEU A 685 -35.60 21.66 -49.55
CA LEU A 685 -36.43 20.77 -50.38
C LEU A 685 -36.67 19.40 -49.73
N GLN A 686 -35.77 18.96 -48.85
CA GLN A 686 -35.90 17.74 -48.08
C GLN A 686 -37.05 17.87 -47.07
N ASP A 687 -37.06 18.94 -46.28
CA ASP A 687 -38.09 19.20 -45.29
C ASP A 687 -39.43 19.54 -45.93
N PHE A 688 -39.43 20.19 -47.10
CA PHE A 688 -40.66 20.36 -47.88
C PHE A 688 -41.25 19.01 -48.34
N ALA A 689 -40.42 18.01 -48.63
CA ALA A 689 -40.90 16.66 -48.92
C ALA A 689 -41.51 16.00 -47.67
N SER A 690 -40.88 16.16 -46.50
CA SER A 690 -41.41 15.72 -45.21
C SER A 690 -42.76 16.38 -44.90
N PHE A 691 -42.83 17.72 -44.95
CA PHE A 691 -44.04 18.51 -44.74
C PHE A 691 -45.18 18.11 -45.69
N ARG A 692 -44.88 17.94 -46.99
CA ARG A 692 -45.88 17.50 -47.97
C ARG A 692 -46.36 16.06 -47.74
N SER A 693 -45.59 15.23 -47.03
CA SER A 693 -45.99 13.85 -46.72
C SER A 693 -47.04 13.78 -45.61
N VAL A 694 -47.03 14.75 -44.68
CA VAL A 694 -47.96 14.81 -43.55
C VAL A 694 -49.14 15.77 -43.76
N PHE A 695 -49.08 16.69 -44.73
CA PHE A 695 -50.14 17.66 -45.01
C PHE A 695 -51.55 17.04 -45.10
N GLY A 696 -52.47 17.56 -44.28
CA GLY A 696 -53.84 17.03 -44.09
C GLY A 696 -53.96 15.91 -43.05
N ASN A 697 -52.88 15.57 -42.35
CA ASN A 697 -52.83 14.61 -41.24
C ASN A 697 -52.20 15.27 -40.00
N ALA A 698 -52.26 14.60 -38.86
CA ALA A 698 -51.59 15.04 -37.63
C ALA A 698 -50.09 14.73 -37.66
N ASP A 699 -49.26 15.73 -37.34
CA ASP A 699 -47.83 15.61 -37.06
C ASP A 699 -47.42 16.73 -36.09
N ALA A 700 -46.97 16.38 -34.88
CA ALA A 700 -46.74 17.36 -33.82
C ALA A 700 -45.47 18.21 -33.99
N ALA A 701 -44.57 17.86 -34.91
CA ALA A 701 -43.39 18.67 -35.23
C ALA A 701 -43.71 19.73 -36.30
N LEU A 702 -44.68 19.45 -37.17
CA LEU A 702 -45.06 20.32 -38.29
C LEU A 702 -46.45 20.97 -38.15
N ASP A 703 -47.17 20.70 -37.08
CA ASP A 703 -48.36 21.45 -36.63
C ASP A 703 -47.91 22.68 -35.82
N PHE A 704 -47.99 23.86 -36.44
CA PHE A 704 -47.49 25.14 -35.92
C PHE A 704 -48.48 25.84 -34.99
N ASP A 705 -49.77 25.81 -35.34
CA ASP A 705 -50.84 26.42 -34.53
C ASP A 705 -51.47 25.44 -33.52
N ASN A 706 -51.05 24.17 -33.56
CA ASN A 706 -51.42 23.10 -32.64
C ASN A 706 -52.94 22.80 -32.68
N ASP A 707 -53.54 22.85 -33.87
CA ASP A 707 -54.96 22.54 -34.11
C ASP A 707 -55.23 21.02 -34.27
N GLY A 708 -54.16 20.23 -34.44
CA GLY A 708 -54.16 18.78 -34.59
C GLY A 708 -53.99 18.29 -36.03
N VAL A 709 -53.87 19.18 -37.04
CA VAL A 709 -53.72 18.81 -38.44
C VAL A 709 -52.79 19.78 -39.19
N VAL A 710 -51.72 19.25 -39.82
CA VAL A 710 -50.83 20.06 -40.68
C VAL A 710 -51.59 20.59 -41.90
N GLY A 711 -51.93 21.87 -41.87
CA GLY A 711 -52.81 22.56 -42.80
C GLY A 711 -52.22 23.82 -43.42
N LEU A 712 -53.10 24.76 -43.77
CA LEU A 712 -52.72 25.96 -44.51
C LEU A 712 -52.02 27.03 -43.66
N THR A 713 -52.26 27.06 -42.34
CA THR A 713 -51.53 27.94 -41.42
C THR A 713 -50.06 27.51 -41.34
N ASP A 714 -49.86 26.23 -41.14
CA ASP A 714 -48.57 25.54 -41.03
C ASP A 714 -47.76 25.71 -42.31
N PHE A 715 -48.41 25.52 -43.46
CA PHE A 715 -47.75 25.75 -44.74
C PHE A 715 -47.37 27.23 -44.95
N ALA A 716 -48.14 28.18 -44.41
CA ALA A 716 -47.78 29.59 -44.47
C ALA A 716 -46.56 29.91 -43.58
N ALA A 717 -46.48 29.31 -42.38
CA ALA A 717 -45.32 29.40 -41.49
C ALA A 717 -44.08 28.73 -42.10
N PHE A 718 -44.22 27.50 -42.62
CA PHE A 718 -43.15 26.73 -43.27
C PHE A 718 -42.56 27.51 -44.44
N ARG A 719 -43.43 28.03 -45.31
CA ARG A 719 -43.02 28.85 -46.47
C ARG A 719 -42.36 30.16 -46.06
N SER A 720 -42.60 30.68 -44.85
CA SER A 720 -41.90 31.86 -44.33
C SER A 720 -40.45 31.57 -43.91
N ASN A 721 -40.15 30.31 -43.60
CA ASN A 721 -38.81 29.84 -43.24
C ASN A 721 -38.07 29.14 -44.37
N PHE A 722 -38.77 28.69 -45.42
CA PHE A 722 -38.16 28.01 -46.57
C PHE A 722 -37.00 28.80 -47.19
N GLY A 723 -35.80 28.22 -47.18
CA GLY A 723 -34.55 28.84 -47.62
C GLY A 723 -33.79 29.64 -46.55
N LYS A 724 -34.23 29.64 -45.28
CA LYS A 724 -33.43 30.11 -44.13
C LYS A 724 -32.50 28.99 -43.63
N SER A 725 -31.48 29.42 -42.88
CA SER A 725 -30.73 28.58 -41.94
C SER A 725 -30.82 29.17 -40.54
N ALA A 726 -30.53 28.34 -39.53
CA ALA A 726 -30.12 28.79 -38.20
C ALA A 726 -28.72 29.49 -38.28
#